data_AF-A0A1E7EZL3-F1
#
_entry.id   AF-A0A1E7EZL3-F1
#
_cell.length_a   1.000
_cell.length_b   1.000
_cell.length_c   1.000
_cell.angle_alpha   90.00
_cell.angle_beta   90.00
_cell.angle_gamma   90.00
#
_symmetry.space_group_name_H-M   'P 1'
#
loop_
_entity.id
_entity.type
_entity.pdbx_description
1 polymer ?
#
loop_
_entity_poly.entity_id
_entity_poly.type
_entity_poly.pdbx_seq_one_letter_code
_entity_poly.pdbx_strand_id
1 'polypeptide(L)'
;MVFFFSSIVLASMNFYLLGFSVHTDNINTNIRISLLSSSSSSSFSSSMSSVAQEKINTSTLEDSPSSPTSTKTKKQKKKKKKIIPTKLKYVDGRGIMIQDLFSATWLLNRKRFLELPIEQITSCESGAMVAYWNLYQKQFDGRGTLLPHAKMLLDWTDFNVEHLSKWWGMLQIFNSESRDEARLFPTVISRIRDYLQHRKPKSPSSLSSSSATTIENDVPLTKNTIAMVAFMPYMAKGKAKRHIDPTGDKGRTLTAYSLAATLKPLFEANIRRVVIVGLKKNDYLHTRNACEVLKSIAFNDNNDNNNNNKEDGDIIVDNQQPTVIINSSSTNAIATIGYTSSSSSPSIIIDDNKRPMMEVAHVQLTDKNWYEYTHPGSGRILENVPRGAIIGMQLALSGKMKSKNEQIKWLGERYNNNNNNNLVGSESDSNSSLSSEGESDSSSSYWKYVLLTEPDSVLNLNHDLLPLMKDALDEGISLFPHRIHPLPHETDLRNDTTLNRGLYLPNVEPFSNVTTLDPLGDDDEDDNEDEEYIACCDGGNIWPGFEGFKRNPQSKWWENGFRHLNDNSKNNNNNNSTNINITTASYNLTKIRKGHRRLLKYKWMRLKDGVGIVFGSNNNGRFCVPSKTMCTNENNNSKNNNDNHDSDK
;
A
#
# COMPACT_ATOMS: atom_id res chain seq x y z
N MET A 1 -48.83 -44.74 -31.37
CA MET A 1 -50.13 -44.45 -30.72
C MET A 1 -49.88 -43.33 -29.70
N VAL A 2 -50.14 -42.06 -30.01
CA VAL A 2 -51.44 -41.33 -29.91
C VAL A 2 -51.80 -40.94 -28.46
N PHE A 3 -51.44 -39.70 -28.04
CA PHE A 3 -52.26 -38.53 -27.60
C PHE A 3 -52.53 -38.38 -26.07
N PHE A 4 -51.97 -37.32 -25.41
CA PHE A 4 -52.57 -36.05 -24.85
C PHE A 4 -53.16 -36.17 -23.41
N PHE A 5 -52.89 -35.30 -22.40
CA PHE A 5 -53.12 -33.84 -22.22
C PHE A 5 -52.08 -33.17 -21.26
N SER A 6 -51.53 -31.96 -21.55
CA SER A 6 -51.80 -30.59 -21.00
C SER A 6 -51.59 -30.39 -19.49
N SER A 7 -50.84 -29.40 -18.95
CA SER A 7 -50.92 -27.93 -19.12
C SER A 7 -49.56 -27.24 -18.74
N ILE A 8 -48.96 -26.36 -19.55
CA ILE A 8 -49.08 -24.88 -19.66
C ILE A 8 -48.90 -24.09 -18.34
N VAL A 9 -47.78 -23.35 -18.20
CA VAL A 9 -47.70 -21.86 -18.17
C VAL A 9 -46.32 -21.41 -18.70
N LEU A 10 -46.34 -20.51 -19.68
CA LEU A 10 -45.24 -19.84 -20.38
C LEU A 10 -44.81 -18.52 -19.72
N ALA A 11 -43.55 -18.13 -19.92
CA ALA A 11 -43.13 -16.81 -20.46
C ALA A 11 -41.61 -16.87 -20.78
N SER A 12 -41.17 -17.33 -21.95
CA SER A 12 -40.97 -16.60 -23.22
C SER A 12 -39.84 -15.55 -23.21
N MET A 13 -38.64 -15.96 -23.63
CA MET A 13 -37.70 -15.11 -24.39
C MET A 13 -37.83 -15.50 -25.86
N ASN A 14 -38.12 -14.53 -26.74
CA ASN A 14 -37.95 -14.69 -28.17
C ASN A 14 -37.21 -13.48 -28.73
N PHE A 15 -36.21 -13.83 -29.55
CA PHE A 15 -35.43 -12.97 -30.42
C PHE A 15 -36.33 -12.25 -31.43
N TYR A 16 -36.03 -10.98 -31.70
CA TYR A 16 -36.31 -10.36 -32.99
C TYR A 16 -35.06 -9.66 -33.51
N LEU A 17 -34.60 -10.15 -34.66
CA LEU A 17 -33.76 -9.45 -35.62
C LEU A 17 -34.55 -8.27 -36.18
N LEU A 18 -34.03 -7.06 -36.00
CA LEU A 18 -34.31 -5.92 -36.88
C LEU A 18 -33.00 -5.21 -37.17
N GLY A 19 -32.62 -5.25 -38.45
CA GLY A 19 -31.49 -4.52 -38.98
C GLY A 19 -31.79 -3.02 -39.00
N PHE A 20 -30.79 -2.23 -38.61
CA PHE A 20 -30.75 -0.81 -38.90
C PHE A 20 -29.53 -0.52 -39.76
N SER A 21 -29.83 -0.05 -40.97
CA SER A 21 -28.94 0.67 -41.86
C SER A 21 -28.51 1.96 -41.16
N VAL A 22 -27.20 2.19 -41.03
CA VAL A 22 -26.65 3.47 -40.56
C VAL A 22 -25.98 4.16 -41.74
N HIS A 23 -26.58 5.29 -42.11
CA HIS A 23 -26.03 6.29 -43.02
C HIS A 23 -24.67 6.77 -42.49
N THR A 24 -23.63 6.64 -43.31
CA THR A 24 -22.32 7.24 -43.06
C THR A 24 -22.33 8.69 -43.57
N ASP A 25 -22.50 9.65 -42.67
CA ASP A 25 -22.19 11.04 -42.98
C ASP A 25 -20.69 11.29 -42.73
N ASN A 26 -20.01 11.58 -43.85
CA ASN A 26 -18.64 12.05 -43.93
C ASN A 26 -18.49 13.40 -43.22
N ILE A 27 -17.71 13.46 -42.14
CA ILE A 27 -17.14 14.71 -41.64
C ILE A 27 -15.62 14.64 -41.83
N ASN A 28 -15.17 15.27 -42.91
CA ASN A 28 -13.78 15.60 -43.18
C ASN A 28 -13.29 16.63 -42.13
N THR A 29 -12.39 16.21 -41.24
CA THR A 29 -11.61 17.15 -40.42
C THR A 29 -10.14 17.04 -40.83
N ASN A 30 -9.70 18.04 -41.60
CA ASN A 30 -8.31 18.29 -41.90
C ASN A 30 -7.59 18.76 -40.63
N ILE A 31 -6.82 17.89 -39.99
CA ILE A 31 -5.85 18.27 -38.95
C ILE A 31 -4.46 18.36 -39.59
N ARG A 32 -3.99 19.60 -39.77
CA ARG A 32 -2.59 19.91 -40.08
C ARG A 32 -1.75 19.69 -38.81
N ILE A 33 -0.92 18.65 -38.81
CA ILE A 33 0.11 18.44 -37.79
C ILE A 33 1.41 19.04 -38.32
N SER A 34 1.88 20.12 -37.69
CA SER A 34 3.22 20.67 -37.89
C SER A 34 4.23 19.87 -37.04
N LEU A 35 5.06 19.08 -37.72
CA LEU A 35 6.23 18.42 -37.15
C LEU A 35 7.36 19.45 -36.97
N LEU A 36 7.71 19.76 -35.72
CA LEU A 36 8.95 20.43 -35.36
C LEU A 36 9.87 19.40 -34.69
N SER A 37 10.82 18.88 -35.46
CA SER A 37 11.92 18.07 -34.97
C SER A 37 13.02 18.99 -34.42
N SER A 38 13.29 18.90 -33.12
CA SER A 38 14.52 19.45 -32.53
C SER A 38 15.33 18.31 -31.91
N SER A 39 16.40 17.96 -32.59
CA SER A 39 17.47 17.07 -32.13
C SER A 39 18.49 17.90 -31.37
N SER A 40 18.77 17.55 -30.12
CA SER A 40 20.02 17.96 -29.46
C SER A 40 20.53 16.82 -28.58
N SER A 41 21.52 16.11 -29.12
CA SER A 41 22.41 15.21 -28.39
C SER A 41 23.56 16.03 -27.81
N SER A 42 23.71 16.06 -26.49
CA SER A 42 24.95 16.51 -25.86
C SER A 42 25.58 15.33 -25.11
N SER A 43 26.74 14.94 -25.58
CA SER A 43 27.66 14.00 -24.95
C SER A 43 28.51 14.78 -23.93
N PHE A 44 28.61 14.27 -22.70
CA PHE A 44 29.59 14.73 -21.73
C PHE A 44 30.52 13.57 -21.34
N SER A 45 31.81 13.79 -21.58
CA SER A 45 32.93 12.96 -21.15
C SER A 45 33.77 13.71 -20.11
N SER A 46 34.22 13.01 -19.07
CA SER A 46 35.49 13.20 -18.31
C SER A 46 35.39 12.27 -17.09
N SER A 47 36.21 11.22 -16.91
CA SER A 47 37.66 11.10 -16.73
C SER A 47 38.18 11.65 -15.39
N MET A 48 39.02 10.82 -14.73
CA MET A 48 39.91 11.06 -13.58
C MET A 48 39.31 10.80 -12.17
N SER A 49 39.98 10.18 -11.18
CA SER A 49 41.31 9.56 -11.06
C SER A 49 41.45 8.80 -9.71
N SER A 50 42.34 7.80 -9.71
CA SER A 50 43.27 7.31 -8.64
C SER A 50 42.81 7.25 -7.17
N VAL A 51 42.72 6.06 -6.55
CA VAL A 51 43.79 5.29 -5.87
C VAL A 51 44.40 6.00 -4.65
N ALA A 52 44.08 5.49 -3.46
CA ALA A 52 44.95 5.49 -2.29
C ALA A 52 44.68 4.17 -1.51
N GLN A 53 45.65 3.26 -1.54
CA GLN A 53 45.71 2.06 -0.69
C GLN A 53 46.59 2.39 0.52
N GLU A 54 46.03 2.28 1.72
CA GLU A 54 46.77 2.41 2.95
C GLU A 54 47.07 1.01 3.52
N LYS A 55 48.37 0.74 3.71
CA LYS A 55 48.93 -0.50 4.27
C LYS A 55 48.66 -0.57 5.77
N ILE A 56 48.09 -1.66 6.25
CA ILE A 56 48.05 -2.01 7.67
C ILE A 56 49.20 -2.97 7.96
N ASN A 57 50.09 -2.55 8.87
CA ASN A 57 51.15 -3.37 9.45
C ASN A 57 50.57 -4.39 10.44
N THR A 58 50.92 -5.65 10.27
CA THR A 58 50.76 -6.74 11.23
C THR A 58 52.00 -6.82 12.12
N SER A 59 51.82 -6.75 13.45
CA SER A 59 52.81 -7.22 14.41
C SER A 59 52.14 -8.08 15.48
N THR A 60 52.50 -9.35 15.46
CA THR A 60 52.31 -10.38 16.48
C THR A 60 53.18 -10.11 17.70
N LEU A 61 52.63 -10.31 18.90
CA LEU A 61 53.38 -10.82 20.05
C LEU A 61 52.43 -11.43 21.08
N GLU A 62 52.74 -12.69 21.39
CA GLU A 62 52.16 -13.52 22.43
C GLU A 62 52.58 -13.00 23.82
N ASP A 63 51.69 -13.10 24.81
CA ASP A 63 52.04 -13.50 26.17
C ASP A 63 50.77 -13.86 26.98
N SER A 64 50.87 -14.96 27.74
CA SER A 64 49.80 -15.59 28.53
C SER A 64 49.84 -15.15 30.02
N PRO A 65 48.97 -15.65 30.93
CA PRO A 65 48.02 -14.80 31.63
C PRO A 65 48.38 -14.61 33.11
N SER A 66 48.19 -13.40 33.63
CA SER A 66 48.06 -13.18 35.07
C SER A 66 46.71 -12.56 35.38
N SER A 67 46.00 -13.18 36.30
CA SER A 67 44.61 -12.91 36.66
C SER A 67 44.48 -11.60 37.44
N PRO A 68 43.64 -10.64 37.00
CA PRO A 68 43.19 -9.56 37.85
C PRO A 68 41.67 -9.62 38.04
N THR A 69 41.28 -9.62 39.31
CA THR A 69 39.93 -9.46 39.84
C THR A 69 39.23 -8.29 39.12
N SER A 70 38.22 -8.60 38.29
CA SER A 70 37.61 -7.62 37.39
C SER A 70 36.53 -6.77 38.08
N THR A 71 36.90 -5.55 38.42
CA THR A 71 35.95 -4.44 38.49
C THR A 71 35.32 -4.31 37.10
N LYS A 72 34.06 -4.73 36.93
CA LYS A 72 33.30 -4.55 35.69
C LYS A 72 33.10 -3.05 35.43
N THR A 73 34.10 -2.41 34.86
CA THR A 73 33.96 -1.10 34.21
C THR A 73 32.94 -1.32 33.10
N LYS A 74 31.73 -0.77 33.26
CA LYS A 74 30.73 -0.70 32.20
C LYS A 74 31.37 0.05 31.04
N LYS A 75 31.96 -0.68 30.08
CA LYS A 75 32.39 -0.12 28.81
C LYS A 75 31.14 0.49 28.21
N GLN A 76 31.08 1.82 28.16
CA GLN A 76 30.04 2.55 27.43
C GLN A 76 30.19 2.12 25.96
N LYS A 77 29.39 1.15 25.53
CA LYS A 77 29.34 0.73 24.13
C LYS A 77 28.81 1.93 23.35
N LYS A 78 29.63 2.43 22.42
CA LYS A 78 29.23 3.51 21.52
C LYS A 78 28.10 2.97 20.64
N LYS A 79 26.88 3.52 20.79
CA LYS A 79 25.75 3.22 19.89
C LYS A 79 26.23 3.45 18.45
N LYS A 80 26.14 2.44 17.59
CA LYS A 80 26.49 2.59 16.17
C LYS A 80 25.50 3.57 15.58
N LYS A 81 25.98 4.69 15.03
CA LYS A 81 25.10 5.67 14.42
C LYS A 81 24.49 5.05 13.16
N LYS A 82 23.16 5.00 13.11
CA LYS A 82 22.40 4.60 11.92
C LYS A 82 22.85 5.40 10.70
N ILE A 83 23.21 4.70 9.63
CA ILE A 83 23.60 5.32 8.36
C ILE A 83 22.35 5.51 7.52
N ILE A 84 21.83 6.73 7.47
CA ILE A 84 20.75 7.10 6.56
C ILE A 84 21.36 7.28 5.16
N PRO A 85 20.81 6.69 4.09
CA PRO A 85 21.25 6.96 2.73
C PRO A 85 21.23 8.47 2.43
N THR A 86 22.15 8.93 1.60
CA THR A 86 22.13 10.33 1.12
C THR A 86 21.35 10.49 -0.19
N LYS A 87 21.01 9.38 -0.85
CA LYS A 87 20.29 9.34 -2.13
C LYS A 87 19.39 8.12 -2.19
N LEU A 88 18.21 8.27 -2.78
CA LEU A 88 17.35 7.14 -3.13
C LEU A 88 18.02 6.29 -4.21
N LYS A 89 17.87 4.98 -4.07
CA LYS A 89 18.27 4.01 -5.10
C LYS A 89 17.02 3.39 -5.69
N TYR A 90 17.02 3.23 -7.00
CA TYR A 90 15.89 2.72 -7.76
C TYR A 90 16.24 1.41 -8.44
N VAL A 91 15.23 0.56 -8.63
CA VAL A 91 15.33 -0.60 -9.52
C VAL A 91 15.64 -0.13 -10.95
N ASP A 92 16.54 -0.83 -11.66
CA ASP A 92 16.84 -0.54 -13.06
C ASP A 92 15.57 -0.72 -13.92
N GLY A 93 15.14 0.37 -14.58
CA GLY A 93 13.95 0.40 -15.42
C GLY A 93 13.96 -0.63 -16.56
N ARG A 94 15.13 -1.08 -17.01
CA ARG A 94 15.25 -2.15 -18.04
C ARG A 94 14.74 -3.50 -17.53
N GLY A 95 14.76 -3.72 -16.22
CA GLY A 95 14.31 -4.95 -15.57
C GLY A 95 12.89 -4.86 -14.99
N ILE A 96 12.18 -3.76 -15.17
CA ILE A 96 10.83 -3.57 -14.62
C ILE A 96 9.79 -3.97 -15.67
N MET A 97 8.96 -4.96 -15.36
CA MET A 97 7.78 -5.29 -16.14
C MET A 97 6.58 -4.49 -15.64
N ILE A 98 5.58 -4.32 -16.51
CA ILE A 98 4.32 -3.64 -16.16
C ILE A 98 3.67 -4.20 -14.89
N GLN A 99 3.81 -5.50 -14.65
CA GLN A 99 3.23 -6.11 -13.47
C GLN A 99 3.94 -5.66 -12.19
N ASP A 100 5.26 -5.42 -12.23
CA ASP A 100 6.08 -5.14 -11.04
C ASP A 100 5.68 -3.85 -10.32
N LEU A 101 5.26 -2.84 -11.08
CA LEU A 101 4.79 -1.56 -10.57
C LEU A 101 3.32 -1.60 -10.12
N PHE A 102 2.63 -2.71 -10.34
CA PHE A 102 1.26 -2.86 -9.92
C PHE A 102 1.17 -3.11 -8.41
N SER A 103 1.13 -2.01 -7.65
CA SER A 103 0.90 -2.04 -6.22
C SER A 103 -0.49 -1.56 -5.79
N ALA A 104 -1.29 -1.06 -6.74
CA ALA A 104 -2.52 -0.30 -6.46
C ALA A 104 -2.31 0.89 -5.51
N THR A 105 -1.06 1.27 -5.28
CA THR A 105 -0.64 2.40 -4.46
C THR A 105 0.44 3.17 -5.22
N TRP A 106 0.43 4.48 -5.15
CA TRP A 106 1.53 5.29 -5.69
C TRP A 106 1.56 6.64 -5.01
N LEU A 107 2.71 7.32 -5.08
CA LEU A 107 2.91 8.67 -4.60
C LEU A 107 3.39 9.53 -5.76
N LEU A 108 2.59 10.55 -6.11
CA LEU A 108 2.85 11.47 -7.21
C LEU A 108 2.93 12.90 -6.68
N ASN A 109 3.68 13.76 -7.36
CA ASN A 109 3.46 15.18 -7.20
C ASN A 109 2.16 15.60 -7.92
N ARG A 110 1.62 16.76 -7.53
CA ARG A 110 0.36 17.30 -8.04
C ARG A 110 0.34 17.46 -9.56
N LYS A 111 1.45 17.94 -10.14
CA LYS A 111 1.56 18.12 -11.60
C LYS A 111 1.36 16.80 -12.33
N ARG A 112 2.12 15.76 -11.96
CA ARG A 112 2.00 14.41 -12.54
C ARG A 112 0.63 13.80 -12.31
N PHE A 113 0.05 14.02 -11.13
CA PHE A 113 -1.30 13.56 -10.84
C PHE A 113 -2.36 14.19 -11.76
N LEU A 114 -2.26 15.50 -12.04
CA LEU A 114 -3.18 16.21 -12.94
C LEU A 114 -2.98 15.84 -14.42
N GLU A 115 -1.80 15.33 -14.79
CA GLU A 115 -1.47 14.85 -16.14
C GLU A 115 -2.00 13.41 -16.41
N LEU A 116 -2.55 12.72 -15.42
CA LEU A 116 -3.03 11.33 -15.61
C LEU A 116 -4.16 11.28 -16.66
N PRO A 117 -4.05 10.42 -17.68
CA PRO A 117 -5.05 10.29 -18.76
C PRO A 117 -6.27 9.48 -18.27
N ILE A 118 -7.27 10.18 -17.72
CA ILE A 118 -8.48 9.59 -17.14
C ILE A 118 -9.15 8.58 -18.09
N GLU A 119 -9.19 8.89 -19.38
CA GLU A 119 -9.82 8.10 -20.43
C GLU A 119 -9.20 6.69 -20.57
N GLN A 120 -7.96 6.51 -20.12
CA GLN A 120 -7.29 5.22 -20.13
C GLN A 120 -7.59 4.37 -18.88
N ILE A 121 -8.23 4.95 -17.87
CA ILE A 121 -8.59 4.26 -16.63
C ILE A 121 -9.88 3.46 -16.83
N THR A 122 -9.76 2.26 -17.40
CA THR A 122 -10.89 1.38 -17.76
C THR A 122 -11.21 0.31 -16.70
N SER A 123 -10.27 0.00 -15.82
CA SER A 123 -10.42 -0.94 -14.68
C SER A 123 -9.86 -0.36 -13.37
N CYS A 124 -10.17 -0.98 -12.24
CA CYS A 124 -9.58 -0.58 -10.95
C CYS A 124 -8.05 -0.58 -11.01
N GLU A 125 -7.48 -1.61 -11.63
CA GLU A 125 -6.04 -1.77 -11.80
C GLU A 125 -5.45 -0.68 -12.69
N SER A 126 -6.15 -0.33 -13.78
CA SER A 126 -5.64 0.68 -14.72
C SER A 126 -5.42 2.05 -14.08
N GLY A 127 -6.13 2.41 -13.00
CA GLY A 127 -5.91 3.65 -12.26
C GLY A 127 -4.54 3.71 -11.59
N ALA A 128 -4.00 2.55 -11.21
CA ALA A 128 -2.61 2.44 -10.79
C ALA A 128 -1.65 2.43 -11.99
N MET A 129 -2.04 1.79 -13.10
CA MET A 129 -1.17 1.60 -14.28
C MET A 129 -0.91 2.90 -15.06
N VAL A 130 -1.90 3.77 -15.21
CA VAL A 130 -1.76 5.03 -15.97
C VAL A 130 -0.70 5.97 -15.39
N ALA A 131 -0.35 5.80 -14.11
CA ALA A 131 0.65 6.61 -13.44
C ALA A 131 2.10 6.27 -13.84
N TYR A 132 2.33 5.09 -14.42
CA TYR A 132 3.68 4.63 -14.78
C TYR A 132 3.80 4.06 -16.19
N TRP A 133 2.70 3.76 -16.87
CA TRP A 133 2.74 3.12 -18.18
C TRP A 133 2.02 3.98 -19.21
N ASN A 134 2.72 4.31 -20.29
CA ASN A 134 2.07 4.95 -21.43
C ASN A 134 1.25 3.90 -22.20
N LEU A 135 -0.05 3.77 -21.89
CA LEU A 135 -0.91 2.78 -22.51
C LEU A 135 -1.23 3.11 -23.99
N TYR A 136 -1.15 4.37 -24.41
CA TYR A 136 -1.29 4.74 -25.83
C TYR A 136 -0.24 4.02 -26.66
N GLN A 137 1.01 3.99 -26.21
CA GLN A 137 2.08 3.37 -26.98
C GLN A 137 1.89 1.85 -27.11
N LYS A 138 1.30 1.20 -26.08
CA LYS A 138 0.96 -0.23 -26.11
C LYS A 138 -0.01 -0.59 -27.23
N GLN A 139 -0.89 0.32 -27.62
CA GLN A 139 -1.81 0.10 -28.74
C GLN A 139 -1.06 0.03 -30.09
N PHE A 140 0.11 0.68 -30.19
CA PHE A 140 0.91 0.73 -31.43
C PHE A 140 2.05 -0.29 -31.48
N ASP A 141 2.73 -0.54 -30.35
CA ASP A 141 3.93 -1.41 -30.32
C ASP A 141 3.71 -2.74 -29.55
N GLY A 142 2.52 -2.93 -28.97
CA GLY A 142 2.16 -4.11 -28.17
C GLY A 142 2.87 -4.23 -26.82
N ARG A 143 3.78 -3.32 -26.48
CA ARG A 143 4.64 -3.38 -25.28
C ARG A 143 4.35 -2.25 -24.32
N GLY A 144 4.09 -1.04 -24.82
CA GLY A 144 4.06 0.20 -24.05
C GLY A 144 5.41 0.48 -23.37
N THR A 145 5.60 1.71 -22.92
CA THR A 145 6.85 2.12 -22.28
C THR A 145 6.62 2.57 -20.86
N LEU A 146 7.56 2.18 -20.00
CA LEU A 146 7.67 2.73 -18.65
C LEU A 146 7.98 4.21 -18.75
N LEU A 147 7.18 5.03 -18.07
CA LEU A 147 7.43 6.47 -18.01
C LEU A 147 8.78 6.74 -17.31
N PRO A 148 9.67 7.59 -17.86
CA PRO A 148 11.01 7.80 -17.29
C PRO A 148 11.00 8.27 -15.82
N HIS A 149 9.95 8.97 -15.42
CA HIS A 149 9.75 9.47 -14.06
C HIS A 149 9.18 8.41 -13.10
N ALA A 150 8.69 7.27 -13.58
CA ALA A 150 8.16 6.22 -12.72
C ALA A 150 9.29 5.37 -12.13
N LYS A 151 9.42 5.41 -10.81
CA LYS A 151 10.50 4.75 -10.06
C LYS A 151 9.97 3.90 -8.92
N MET A 152 10.61 2.77 -8.72
CA MET A 152 10.41 1.87 -7.57
C MET A 152 11.74 1.79 -6.82
N LEU A 153 11.69 1.87 -5.49
CA LEU A 153 12.91 1.84 -4.67
C LEU A 153 13.60 0.48 -4.77
N LEU A 154 14.93 0.46 -4.66
CA LEU A 154 15.71 -0.78 -4.77
C LEU A 154 15.48 -1.71 -3.57
N ASP A 155 15.39 -1.13 -2.37
CA ASP A 155 15.08 -1.86 -1.14
C ASP A 155 13.57 -1.88 -0.93
N TRP A 156 13.01 -3.06 -0.70
CA TRP A 156 11.59 -3.20 -0.47
C TRP A 156 11.19 -2.63 0.89
N THR A 157 12.07 -2.65 1.88
CA THR A 157 11.72 -2.17 3.22
C THR A 157 11.61 -0.64 3.30
N ASP A 158 12.10 0.08 2.29
CA ASP A 158 12.03 1.54 2.22
C ASP A 158 10.63 2.07 1.88
N PHE A 159 9.94 1.40 0.94
CA PHE A 159 8.58 1.75 0.53
C PHE A 159 7.87 0.53 -0.04
N ASN A 160 7.00 -0.08 0.78
CA ASN A 160 6.19 -1.21 0.37
C ASN A 160 4.77 -1.14 0.90
N VAL A 161 3.92 -1.99 0.35
CA VAL A 161 2.55 -2.20 0.75
C VAL A 161 2.30 -3.69 0.94
N GLU A 162 1.82 -4.07 2.12
CA GLU A 162 1.24 -5.39 2.37
C GLU A 162 -0.23 -5.38 1.94
N HIS A 163 -0.55 -6.09 0.86
CA HIS A 163 -1.92 -6.12 0.34
C HIS A 163 -2.68 -7.35 0.87
N LEU A 164 -3.50 -7.13 1.89
CA LEU A 164 -4.09 -8.17 2.72
C LEU A 164 -5.28 -8.90 2.08
N SER A 165 -5.93 -8.29 1.07
CA SER A 165 -7.09 -8.86 0.33
C SER A 165 -6.96 -10.32 -0.08
N LYS A 166 -5.74 -10.66 -0.47
CA LYS A 166 -5.41 -11.97 -0.96
C LYS A 166 -5.18 -12.96 0.18
N TRP A 167 -4.61 -12.51 1.30
CA TRP A 167 -4.32 -13.35 2.45
C TRP A 167 -5.60 -13.96 3.02
N TRP A 168 -6.62 -13.14 3.28
CA TRP A 168 -7.89 -13.69 3.75
C TRP A 168 -8.70 -14.41 2.68
N GLY A 169 -8.54 -14.05 1.40
CA GLY A 169 -9.10 -14.82 0.29
C GLY A 169 -8.55 -16.26 0.26
N MET A 170 -7.25 -16.42 0.53
CA MET A 170 -6.59 -17.73 0.65
C MET A 170 -7.05 -18.51 1.89
N LEU A 171 -7.24 -17.81 3.02
CA LEU A 171 -7.82 -18.38 4.24
C LEU A 171 -9.31 -18.69 4.12
N GLN A 172 -9.96 -18.29 3.02
CA GLN A 172 -11.40 -18.50 2.78
C GLN A 172 -12.29 -17.98 3.92
N ILE A 173 -11.94 -16.85 4.56
CA ILE A 173 -12.67 -16.34 5.75
C ILE A 173 -14.12 -15.88 5.47
N PHE A 174 -14.52 -15.86 4.19
CA PHE A 174 -15.88 -15.55 3.75
C PHE A 174 -16.64 -16.78 3.25
N ASN A 175 -16.05 -17.97 3.36
CA ASN A 175 -16.67 -19.21 2.94
C ASN A 175 -17.43 -19.83 4.12
N SER A 176 -18.72 -19.49 4.22
CA SER A 176 -19.66 -19.96 5.27
C SER A 176 -19.76 -21.48 5.39
N GLU A 177 -19.36 -22.21 4.35
CA GLU A 177 -19.38 -23.67 4.33
C GLU A 177 -18.14 -24.28 4.99
N SER A 178 -17.10 -23.48 5.25
CA SER A 178 -15.87 -23.97 5.89
C SER A 178 -16.02 -24.00 7.41
N ARG A 179 -15.81 -25.19 8.01
CA ARG A 179 -15.77 -25.35 9.48
C ARG A 179 -14.71 -24.48 10.15
N ASP A 180 -13.67 -24.12 9.40
CA ASP A 180 -12.54 -23.31 9.88
C ASP A 180 -12.84 -21.81 9.93
N GLU A 181 -13.87 -21.31 9.23
CA GLU A 181 -14.16 -19.87 9.17
C GLU A 181 -14.32 -19.25 10.56
N ALA A 182 -15.07 -19.93 11.44
CA ALA A 182 -15.36 -19.47 12.80
C ALA A 182 -14.09 -19.26 13.64
N ARG A 183 -12.97 -19.89 13.25
CA ARG A 183 -11.67 -19.82 13.94
C ARG A 183 -10.68 -18.90 13.22
N LEU A 184 -10.68 -18.92 11.89
CA LEU A 184 -9.79 -18.10 11.08
C LEU A 184 -10.14 -16.62 11.14
N PHE A 185 -11.43 -16.27 11.12
CA PHE A 185 -11.85 -14.86 11.15
C PHE A 185 -11.37 -14.14 12.42
N PRO A 186 -11.60 -14.64 13.65
CA PRO A 186 -11.05 -14.03 14.86
C PRO A 186 -9.52 -13.95 14.86
N THR A 187 -8.84 -14.93 14.26
CA THR A 187 -7.37 -14.93 14.14
C THR A 187 -6.87 -13.80 13.25
N VAL A 188 -7.51 -13.59 12.09
CA VAL A 188 -7.21 -12.47 11.18
C VAL A 188 -7.43 -11.13 11.90
N ILE A 189 -8.57 -10.95 12.57
CA ILE A 189 -8.86 -9.72 13.32
C ILE A 189 -7.86 -9.52 14.47
N SER A 190 -7.48 -10.59 15.17
CA SER A 190 -6.44 -10.54 16.21
C SER A 190 -5.13 -10.03 15.64
N ARG A 191 -4.66 -10.56 14.51
CA ARG A 191 -3.39 -10.11 13.90
C ARG A 191 -3.41 -8.65 13.49
N ILE A 192 -4.50 -8.18 12.90
CA ILE A 192 -4.64 -6.77 12.53
C ILE A 192 -4.67 -5.90 13.80
N ARG A 193 -5.33 -6.35 14.88
CA ARG A 193 -5.33 -5.66 16.17
C ARG A 193 -3.94 -5.61 16.79
N ASP A 194 -3.23 -6.74 16.81
CA ASP A 194 -1.87 -6.83 17.35
C ASP A 194 -0.96 -5.86 16.61
N TYR A 195 -1.02 -5.82 15.27
CA TYR A 195 -0.32 -4.84 14.45
C TYR A 195 -0.63 -3.39 14.87
N LEU A 196 -1.92 -3.04 14.99
CA LEU A 196 -2.35 -1.69 15.36
C LEU A 196 -1.90 -1.28 16.77
N GLN A 197 -1.76 -2.23 17.70
CA GLN A 197 -1.30 -2.03 19.08
C GLN A 197 0.22 -1.90 19.18
N HIS A 198 0.97 -2.80 18.53
CA HIS A 198 2.43 -2.84 18.68
C HIS A 198 3.13 -1.73 17.87
N ARG A 199 2.47 -1.21 16.83
CA ARG A 199 3.01 -0.11 16.03
C ARG A 199 2.93 1.20 16.83
N LYS A 200 4.04 1.51 17.50
CA LYS A 200 4.23 2.74 18.25
C LYS A 200 4.59 3.88 17.29
N PRO A 201 3.91 5.02 17.37
CA PRO A 201 4.34 6.19 16.61
C PRO A 201 5.75 6.57 17.08
N LYS A 202 6.69 6.66 16.13
CA LYS A 202 8.00 7.24 16.43
C LYS A 202 7.79 8.66 16.91
N SER A 203 8.23 8.96 18.14
CA SER A 203 8.08 10.31 18.70
C SER A 203 8.75 11.31 17.75
N PRO A 204 8.06 12.40 17.33
CA PRO A 204 8.63 13.44 16.48
C PRO A 204 9.91 14.05 17.05
N SER A 205 10.09 13.97 18.37
CA SER A 205 11.28 14.45 19.09
C SER A 205 12.59 13.78 18.66
N SER A 206 12.54 12.57 18.10
CA SER A 206 13.73 11.91 17.54
C SER A 206 14.27 12.59 16.28
N LEU A 207 13.42 13.29 15.52
CA LEU A 207 13.82 13.98 14.29
C LEU A 207 14.39 15.39 14.53
N SER A 208 14.13 16.01 15.67
CA SER A 208 14.46 17.43 15.90
C SER A 208 15.81 17.70 16.57
N SER A 209 16.57 16.66 16.96
CA SER A 209 17.75 16.83 17.82
C SER A 209 19.08 17.03 17.09
N SER A 210 19.16 16.82 15.77
CA SER A 210 20.40 17.05 15.01
C SER A 210 20.38 18.41 14.30
N SER A 211 21.10 19.38 14.87
CA SER A 211 21.48 20.69 14.32
C SER A 211 20.33 21.67 14.00
N ALA A 212 19.85 22.35 15.04
CA ALA A 212 18.89 23.45 15.00
C ALA A 212 19.40 24.76 14.35
N THR A 213 20.34 24.68 13.41
CA THR A 213 20.87 25.86 12.73
C THR A 213 20.33 25.94 11.30
N THR A 214 19.27 26.75 11.17
CA THR A 214 19.00 27.60 9.99
C THR A 214 18.29 27.02 8.75
N ILE A 215 17.25 26.20 8.88
CA ILE A 215 16.37 25.87 7.73
C ILE A 215 14.90 26.08 8.07
N GLU A 216 14.40 27.26 7.71
CA GLU A 216 13.00 27.69 7.87
C GLU A 216 12.06 27.10 6.78
N ASN A 217 12.58 26.25 5.88
CA ASN A 217 11.86 25.77 4.68
C ASN A 217 11.57 24.26 4.62
N ASP A 218 11.95 23.47 5.63
CA ASP A 218 11.73 22.02 5.62
C ASP A 218 10.33 21.67 6.14
N VAL A 219 9.32 22.02 5.34
CA VAL A 219 7.99 21.44 5.53
C VAL A 219 8.10 19.94 5.21
N PRO A 220 7.81 19.04 6.17
CA PRO A 220 7.88 17.60 5.92
C PRO A 220 7.01 17.22 4.72
N LEU A 221 7.52 16.35 3.83
CA LEU A 221 6.82 15.78 2.67
C LEU A 221 5.32 15.60 2.94
N THR A 222 5.04 15.01 4.10
CA THR A 222 3.74 14.50 4.49
C THR A 222 2.74 15.58 4.89
N LYS A 223 3.18 16.78 5.28
CA LYS A 223 2.26 17.90 5.56
C LYS A 223 1.54 18.39 4.31
N ASN A 224 2.18 18.29 3.14
CA ASN A 224 1.66 18.72 1.85
C ASN A 224 1.15 17.53 0.99
N THR A 225 1.02 16.35 1.59
CA THR A 225 0.48 15.16 0.94
C THR A 225 -0.98 14.98 1.31
N ILE A 226 -1.83 14.81 0.31
CA ILE A 226 -3.19 14.31 0.47
C ILE A 226 -3.24 12.83 0.06
N ALA A 227 -3.78 11.98 0.93
CA ALA A 227 -3.99 10.58 0.61
C ALA A 227 -5.44 10.31 0.19
N MET A 228 -5.59 9.43 -0.78
CA MET A 228 -6.87 8.99 -1.31
C MET A 228 -6.94 7.47 -1.21
N VAL A 229 -7.97 6.97 -0.54
CA VAL A 229 -8.24 5.54 -0.39
C VAL A 229 -9.44 5.20 -1.26
N ALA A 230 -9.21 4.48 -2.36
CA ALA A 230 -10.27 4.01 -3.23
C ALA A 230 -11.01 2.86 -2.53
N PHE A 231 -12.16 3.15 -1.95
CA PHE A 231 -12.77 2.29 -0.95
C PHE A 231 -13.87 1.42 -1.54
N MET A 232 -13.68 0.10 -1.44
CA MET A 232 -14.71 -0.89 -1.71
C MET A 232 -14.85 -1.81 -0.49
N PRO A 233 -15.94 -1.70 0.29
CA PRO A 233 -16.11 -2.51 1.50
C PRO A 233 -16.20 -4.00 1.17
N TYR A 234 -15.67 -4.85 2.07
CA TYR A 234 -15.83 -6.30 1.94
C TYR A 234 -17.29 -6.67 2.15
N MET A 235 -17.91 -7.09 1.05
CA MET A 235 -19.22 -7.70 1.08
C MET A 235 -19.02 -9.21 1.25
N ALA A 236 -19.75 -9.83 2.18
CA ALA A 236 -19.85 -11.27 2.24
C ALA A 236 -20.51 -11.78 0.94
N LYS A 237 -19.70 -12.09 -0.07
CA LYS A 237 -20.16 -12.55 -1.39
C LYS A 237 -20.59 -14.01 -1.27
N GLY A 238 -21.85 -14.24 -0.92
CA GLY A 238 -22.48 -15.56 -0.96
C GLY A 238 -23.62 -15.61 -1.97
N LYS A 239 -23.51 -16.43 -3.01
CA LYS A 239 -24.67 -16.91 -3.79
C LYS A 239 -25.63 -17.77 -2.95
N ALA A 240 -25.22 -18.15 -1.74
CA ALA A 240 -26.07 -18.78 -0.75
C ALA A 240 -27.03 -17.74 -0.15
N LYS A 241 -28.14 -17.48 -0.84
CA LYS A 241 -29.33 -16.79 -0.29
C LYS A 241 -29.92 -17.45 0.98
N ARG A 242 -29.30 -18.50 1.53
CA ARG A 242 -29.85 -19.32 2.62
C ARG A 242 -29.10 -19.23 3.95
N HIS A 243 -27.87 -18.73 3.97
CA HIS A 243 -27.15 -18.40 5.21
C HIS A 243 -26.39 -17.09 5.02
N ILE A 244 -27.17 -16.03 4.76
CA ILE A 244 -26.69 -14.67 4.96
C ILE A 244 -26.33 -14.61 6.44
N ASP A 245 -25.10 -14.23 6.78
CA ASP A 245 -24.80 -13.70 8.12
C ASP A 245 -25.82 -12.56 8.33
N PRO A 246 -26.88 -12.78 9.12
CA PRO A 246 -28.04 -11.88 9.14
C PRO A 246 -27.66 -10.49 9.68
N THR A 247 -26.48 -10.39 10.28
CA THR A 247 -25.93 -9.15 10.83
C THR A 247 -25.08 -8.37 9.82
N GLY A 248 -24.56 -9.02 8.75
CA GLY A 248 -23.57 -8.43 7.86
C GLY A 248 -22.27 -8.02 8.57
N ASP A 249 -22.04 -8.53 9.78
CA ASP A 249 -21.08 -7.98 10.71
C ASP A 249 -19.64 -8.37 10.38
N LYS A 250 -19.39 -9.56 9.82
CA LYS A 250 -18.02 -9.98 9.48
C LYS A 250 -17.38 -9.11 8.40
N GLY A 251 -18.08 -8.91 7.28
CA GLY A 251 -17.60 -8.06 6.19
C GLY A 251 -17.38 -6.62 6.67
N ARG A 252 -18.32 -6.09 7.46
CA ARG A 252 -18.21 -4.77 8.09
C ARG A 252 -17.02 -4.67 9.04
N THR A 253 -16.82 -5.66 9.90
CA THR A 253 -15.73 -5.74 10.87
C THR A 253 -14.39 -5.83 10.17
N LEU A 254 -14.20 -6.74 9.22
CA LEU A 254 -12.94 -6.83 8.47
C LEU A 254 -12.63 -5.53 7.72
N THR A 255 -13.66 -4.92 7.12
CA THR A 255 -13.49 -3.63 6.42
C THR A 255 -13.02 -2.54 7.38
N ALA A 256 -13.61 -2.45 8.57
CA ALA A 256 -13.21 -1.47 9.58
C ALA A 256 -11.77 -1.68 10.07
N TYR A 257 -11.39 -2.92 10.39
CA TYR A 257 -10.03 -3.24 10.84
C TYR A 257 -8.99 -3.05 9.72
N SER A 258 -9.29 -3.46 8.49
CA SER A 258 -8.37 -3.28 7.35
C SER A 258 -8.15 -1.80 7.04
N LEU A 259 -9.24 -1.01 7.04
CA LEU A 259 -9.14 0.42 6.82
C LEU A 259 -8.41 1.11 7.98
N ALA A 260 -8.61 0.69 9.23
CA ALA A 260 -7.84 1.18 10.37
C ALA A 260 -6.34 0.88 10.20
N ALA A 261 -6.00 -0.34 9.77
CA ALA A 261 -4.62 -0.75 9.48
C ALA A 261 -3.96 0.04 8.34
N THR A 262 -4.76 0.52 7.39
CA THR A 262 -4.34 1.43 6.32
C THR A 262 -4.16 2.86 6.83
N LEU A 263 -5.08 3.35 7.68
CA LEU A 263 -5.05 4.72 8.22
C LEU A 263 -3.91 4.96 9.22
N LYS A 264 -3.59 3.97 10.06
CA LYS A 264 -2.52 4.07 11.07
C LYS A 264 -1.17 4.51 10.49
N PRO A 265 -0.58 3.83 9.48
CA PRO A 265 0.69 4.25 8.90
C PRO A 265 0.63 5.61 8.20
N LEU A 266 -0.52 6.00 7.64
CA LEU A 266 -0.69 7.34 7.05
C LEU A 266 -0.62 8.43 8.13
N PHE A 267 -1.25 8.19 9.28
CA PHE A 267 -1.18 9.08 10.43
C PHE A 267 0.26 9.19 10.97
N GLU A 268 0.95 8.06 11.12
CA GLU A 268 2.34 8.03 11.60
C GLU A 268 3.31 8.70 10.64
N ALA A 269 3.06 8.59 9.33
CA ALA A 269 3.77 9.34 8.33
C ALA A 269 3.48 10.84 8.42
N ASN A 270 2.55 11.31 9.27
CA ASN A 270 2.12 12.70 9.39
C ASN A 270 1.41 13.23 8.13
N ILE A 271 0.69 12.36 7.41
CA ILE A 271 -0.20 12.77 6.33
C ILE A 271 -1.39 13.49 6.95
N ARG A 272 -1.60 14.75 6.56
CA ARG A 272 -2.58 15.63 7.21
C ARG A 272 -4.01 15.43 6.75
N ARG A 273 -4.21 14.82 5.58
CA ARG A 273 -5.56 14.58 5.05
C ARG A 273 -5.65 13.26 4.33
N VAL A 274 -6.66 12.48 4.71
CA VAL A 274 -7.03 11.24 4.05
C VAL A 274 -8.48 11.34 3.59
N VAL A 275 -8.71 11.07 2.31
CA VAL A 275 -10.04 11.04 1.70
C VAL A 275 -10.39 9.61 1.36
N ILE A 276 -11.41 9.07 2.03
CA ILE A 276 -11.97 7.75 1.74
C ILE A 276 -13.06 7.92 0.68
N VAL A 277 -12.91 7.29 -0.48
CA VAL A 277 -13.83 7.47 -1.61
C VAL A 277 -14.69 6.23 -1.79
N GLY A 278 -15.99 6.34 -1.50
CA GLY A 278 -16.97 5.25 -1.61
C GLY A 278 -18.04 5.51 -2.67
N LEU A 279 -18.88 4.50 -2.93
CA LEU A 279 -19.99 4.58 -3.91
C LEU A 279 -21.33 4.83 -3.22
N LYS A 280 -21.54 4.19 -2.07
CA LYS A 280 -22.82 4.20 -1.37
C LYS A 280 -22.84 5.29 -0.32
N LYS A 281 -24.01 5.91 -0.15
CA LYS A 281 -24.24 6.92 0.90
C LYS A 281 -23.87 6.42 2.30
N ASN A 282 -24.00 5.12 2.57
CA ASN A 282 -23.72 4.51 3.87
C ASN A 282 -22.27 4.02 4.04
N ASP A 283 -21.42 4.11 3.01
CA ASP A 283 -20.04 3.64 3.09
C ASP A 283 -19.23 4.42 4.16
N TYR A 284 -19.64 5.66 4.48
CA TYR A 284 -19.06 6.46 5.56
C TYR A 284 -19.12 5.77 6.93
N LEU A 285 -20.08 4.86 7.17
CA LEU A 285 -20.16 4.10 8.41
C LEU A 285 -18.95 3.17 8.58
N HIS A 286 -18.38 2.65 7.48
CA HIS A 286 -17.16 1.86 7.55
C HIS A 286 -15.94 2.74 7.88
N THR A 287 -15.88 3.95 7.32
CA THR A 287 -14.85 4.94 7.67
C THR A 287 -14.93 5.32 9.14
N ARG A 288 -16.13 5.61 9.66
CA ARG A 288 -16.34 5.89 11.08
C ARG A 288 -15.92 4.70 11.95
N ASN A 289 -16.38 3.49 11.62
CA ASN A 289 -16.00 2.29 12.36
C ASN A 289 -14.48 2.06 12.39
N ALA A 290 -13.76 2.34 11.30
CA ALA A 290 -12.30 2.25 11.28
C ALA A 290 -11.63 3.24 12.23
N CYS A 291 -12.15 4.47 12.31
CA CYS A 291 -11.68 5.47 13.27
C CYS A 291 -11.97 5.04 14.72
N GLU A 292 -13.14 4.44 14.98
CA GLU A 292 -13.46 3.87 16.30
C GLU A 292 -12.55 2.70 16.68
N VAL A 293 -12.15 1.86 15.72
CA VAL A 293 -11.14 0.81 15.96
C VAL A 293 -9.83 1.43 16.41
N LEU A 294 -9.32 2.45 15.69
CA LEU A 294 -8.09 3.16 16.09
C LEU A 294 -8.22 3.78 17.48
N LYS A 295 -9.36 4.44 17.74
CA LYS A 295 -9.68 5.04 19.04
C LYS A 295 -9.63 4.00 20.16
N SER A 296 -10.32 2.87 19.99
CA SER A 296 -10.38 1.81 21.00
C SER A 296 -9.01 1.20 21.33
N ILE A 297 -8.11 1.18 20.35
CA ILE A 297 -6.75 0.66 20.52
C ILE A 297 -5.89 1.66 21.28
N ALA A 298 -5.98 2.96 20.95
CA ALA A 298 -5.26 4.01 21.65
C ALA A 298 -5.61 4.07 23.16
N PHE A 299 -6.88 3.88 23.53
CA PHE A 299 -7.31 3.94 24.94
C PHE A 299 -6.91 2.72 25.78
N ASN A 300 -6.75 1.55 25.18
CA ASN A 300 -6.42 0.33 25.94
C ASN A 300 -4.99 0.34 26.50
N ASP A 301 -4.07 1.08 25.88
CA ASP A 301 -2.67 1.19 26.32
C ASP A 301 -2.50 2.01 27.61
N ASN A 302 -3.57 2.67 28.09
CA ASN A 302 -3.51 3.59 29.22
C ASN A 302 -3.94 3.00 30.57
N ASN A 303 -4.39 1.74 30.62
CA ASN A 303 -4.75 1.08 31.88
C ASN A 303 -3.54 0.63 32.73
N ASP A 304 -2.31 0.82 32.25
CA ASP A 304 -1.10 0.62 33.05
C ASP A 304 -0.88 1.84 33.98
N ASN A 305 -1.55 1.81 35.13
CA ASN A 305 -1.67 2.85 36.17
C ASN A 305 -0.37 3.45 36.78
N ASN A 306 0.82 3.22 36.20
CA ASN A 306 2.09 3.53 36.86
C ASN A 306 2.90 4.71 36.29
N ASN A 307 2.43 5.48 35.30
CA ASN A 307 3.22 6.59 34.75
C ASN A 307 2.42 7.89 34.51
N ASN A 308 2.63 8.89 35.37
CA ASN A 308 1.93 10.19 35.35
C ASN A 308 2.39 11.19 34.26
N ASN A 309 3.27 10.81 33.33
CA ASN A 309 3.90 11.76 32.38
C ASN A 309 3.81 11.35 30.91
N LYS A 310 2.88 10.47 30.51
CA LYS A 310 2.77 10.03 29.11
C LYS A 310 1.93 11.04 28.31
N GLU A 311 2.46 11.54 27.20
CA GLU A 311 1.68 12.32 26.23
C GLU A 311 0.62 11.39 25.60
N ASP A 312 -0.66 11.63 25.91
CA ASP A 312 -1.76 10.81 25.40
C ASP A 312 -2.15 11.24 23.98
N GLY A 313 -2.11 10.29 23.04
CA GLY A 313 -2.77 10.45 21.75
C GLY A 313 -4.27 10.29 21.92
N ASP A 314 -5.05 11.29 21.51
CA ASP A 314 -6.51 11.27 21.64
C ASP A 314 -7.16 11.35 20.27
N ILE A 315 -7.99 10.36 19.98
CA ILE A 315 -8.68 10.24 18.70
C ILE A 315 -10.09 10.78 18.87
N ILE A 316 -10.29 12.00 18.38
CA ILE A 316 -11.59 12.67 18.37
C ILE A 316 -12.36 12.22 17.14
N VAL A 317 -13.15 11.15 17.31
CA VAL A 317 -14.19 10.77 16.34
C VAL A 317 -15.39 11.67 16.58
N ASP A 318 -15.82 12.40 15.55
CA ASP A 318 -17.00 13.24 15.66
C ASP A 318 -18.23 12.34 15.89
N ASN A 319 -18.88 12.53 17.04
CA ASN A 319 -20.02 11.72 17.45
C ASN A 319 -21.28 12.11 16.69
N GLN A 320 -21.31 13.26 16.02
CA GLN A 320 -22.46 13.67 15.24
C GLN A 320 -22.63 12.70 14.06
N GLN A 321 -23.79 12.05 13.97
CA GLN A 321 -24.23 11.57 12.66
C GLN A 321 -24.18 12.76 11.68
N PRO A 322 -24.04 12.55 10.36
CA PRO A 322 -24.23 13.61 9.38
C PRO A 322 -25.72 14.03 9.34
N THR A 323 -26.25 14.49 10.47
CA THR A 323 -27.42 15.34 10.55
C THR A 323 -26.97 16.72 10.09
N VAL A 324 -27.63 17.23 9.06
CA VAL A 324 -27.51 18.60 8.57
C VAL A 324 -27.88 19.53 9.72
N ILE A 325 -26.91 19.89 10.56
CA ILE A 325 -27.01 20.99 11.51
C ILE A 325 -26.43 22.20 10.78
N ILE A 326 -27.33 22.99 10.20
CA ILE A 326 -27.03 24.33 9.71
C ILE A 326 -26.89 25.18 10.98
N ASN A 327 -25.67 25.27 11.53
CA ASN A 327 -25.13 26.46 12.21
C ASN A 327 -23.66 26.23 12.64
N SER A 328 -22.75 26.85 11.86
CA SER A 328 -21.41 27.34 12.22
C SER A 328 -20.43 26.43 12.98
N SER A 329 -20.04 25.29 12.39
CA SER A 329 -18.65 24.79 12.28
C SER A 329 -18.68 23.44 11.56
N SER A 330 -19.09 23.48 10.29
CA SER A 330 -19.42 22.31 9.48
C SER A 330 -18.16 21.61 8.94
N THR A 331 -17.31 21.06 9.80
CA THR A 331 -16.15 20.32 9.31
C THR A 331 -16.64 19.13 8.50
N ASN A 332 -16.35 19.11 7.20
CA ASN A 332 -16.69 18.00 6.29
C ASN A 332 -15.90 16.71 6.57
N ALA A 333 -15.13 16.68 7.68
CA ALA A 333 -14.41 15.53 8.18
C ALA A 333 -15.35 14.57 8.91
N ILE A 334 -15.06 13.26 8.83
CA ILE A 334 -15.70 12.26 9.69
C ILE A 334 -15.02 12.20 11.05
N ALA A 335 -13.70 12.32 11.04
CA ALA A 335 -12.90 12.24 12.25
C ALA A 335 -11.64 13.08 12.07
N THR A 336 -11.12 13.57 13.19
CA THR A 336 -9.79 14.15 13.26
C THR A 336 -8.95 13.31 14.21
N ILE A 337 -7.85 12.75 13.70
CA ILE A 337 -6.92 11.92 14.46
C ILE A 337 -5.73 12.80 14.84
N GLY A 338 -5.42 12.92 16.13
CA GLY A 338 -4.33 13.78 16.59
C GLY A 338 -3.84 13.42 18.00
N TYR A 339 -2.92 14.21 18.53
CA TYR A 339 -2.51 14.14 19.94
C TYR A 339 -3.11 15.34 20.67
N THR A 340 -3.84 15.10 21.77
CA THR A 340 -4.30 16.19 22.63
C THR A 340 -3.28 16.41 23.74
N SER A 341 -3.23 17.62 24.28
CA SER A 341 -2.48 17.83 25.52
C SER A 341 -3.48 17.68 26.63
N SER A 342 -3.10 16.92 27.64
CA SER A 342 -3.80 16.81 28.93
C SER A 342 -3.93 18.14 29.68
N SER A 343 -3.50 19.27 29.11
CA SER A 343 -3.74 20.59 29.68
C SER A 343 -5.23 20.91 29.64
N SER A 344 -5.88 20.76 30.79
CA SER A 344 -7.31 20.94 31.08
C SER A 344 -7.85 22.38 30.90
N SER A 345 -7.21 23.20 30.07
CA SER A 345 -7.65 24.56 29.79
C SER A 345 -8.40 24.62 28.46
N PRO A 346 -9.74 24.78 28.44
CA PRO A 346 -10.60 24.71 27.26
C PRO A 346 -10.44 25.88 26.25
N SER A 347 -9.38 26.67 26.35
CA SER A 347 -9.15 27.86 25.50
C SER A 347 -7.81 27.88 24.77
N ILE A 348 -7.05 26.78 24.76
CA ILE A 348 -5.78 26.74 24.05
C ILE A 348 -6.05 26.65 22.56
N ILE A 349 -5.77 27.75 21.85
CA ILE A 349 -5.58 27.78 20.41
C ILE A 349 -4.52 26.71 20.10
N ILE A 350 -4.96 25.58 19.55
CA ILE A 350 -4.06 24.51 19.15
C ILE A 350 -3.20 25.10 18.03
N ASP A 351 -1.91 25.29 18.33
CA ASP A 351 -0.93 25.62 17.31
C ASP A 351 -0.85 24.43 16.35
N ASP A 352 -1.59 24.52 15.25
CA ASP A 352 -1.68 23.53 14.17
C ASP A 352 -0.32 23.15 13.57
N ASN A 353 0.73 23.91 13.87
CA ASN A 353 2.09 23.61 13.44
C ASN A 353 2.79 22.62 14.37
N LYS A 354 2.35 22.49 15.63
CA LYS A 354 3.05 21.72 16.66
C LYS A 354 2.61 20.27 16.79
N ARG A 355 1.41 19.91 16.35
CA ARG A 355 0.92 18.53 16.48
C ARG A 355 0.57 17.89 15.14
N PRO A 356 0.95 16.61 14.93
CA PRO A 356 0.46 15.86 13.80
C PRO A 356 -1.05 15.66 14.00
N MET A 357 -1.83 16.21 13.08
CA MET A 357 -3.27 16.03 13.00
C MET A 357 -3.58 15.54 11.59
N MET A 358 -4.39 14.50 11.50
CA MET A 358 -4.89 13.94 10.25
C MET A 358 -6.40 14.07 10.21
N GLU A 359 -6.88 14.81 9.22
CA GLU A 359 -8.30 14.89 8.90
C GLU A 359 -8.69 13.70 8.03
N VAL A 360 -9.66 12.91 8.49
CA VAL A 360 -10.22 11.79 7.72
C VAL A 360 -11.60 12.18 7.21
N ALA A 361 -11.71 12.32 5.89
CA ALA A 361 -12.96 12.62 5.21
C ALA A 361 -13.50 11.39 4.47
N HIS A 362 -14.80 11.38 4.19
CA HIS A 362 -15.41 10.44 3.26
C HIS A 362 -16.14 11.17 2.15
N VAL A 363 -15.89 10.75 0.93
CA VAL A 363 -16.58 11.29 -0.25
C VAL A 363 -17.35 10.16 -0.94
N GLN A 364 -18.64 10.40 -1.14
CA GLN A 364 -19.46 9.56 -1.99
C GLN A 364 -19.34 10.03 -3.44
N LEU A 365 -19.02 9.12 -4.35
CA LEU A 365 -19.09 9.37 -5.79
C LEU A 365 -20.56 9.44 -6.24
N THR A 366 -21.00 10.61 -6.67
CA THR A 366 -22.38 10.84 -7.12
C THR A 366 -22.52 10.84 -8.64
N ASP A 367 -21.48 11.24 -9.37
CA ASP A 367 -21.46 11.22 -10.83
C ASP A 367 -21.06 9.83 -11.35
N LYS A 368 -22.04 9.10 -11.88
CA LYS A 368 -21.87 7.78 -12.48
C LYS A 368 -20.83 7.76 -13.60
N ASN A 369 -20.70 8.84 -14.37
CA ASN A 369 -19.75 8.88 -15.48
C ASN A 369 -18.29 8.77 -15.00
N TRP A 370 -18.03 9.06 -13.72
CA TRP A 370 -16.69 8.99 -13.16
C TRP A 370 -16.26 7.56 -12.83
N TYR A 371 -17.20 6.66 -12.50
CA TYR A 371 -16.86 5.30 -12.04
C TYR A 371 -17.53 4.19 -12.83
N GLU A 372 -18.66 4.43 -13.50
CA GLU A 372 -19.28 3.44 -14.39
C GLU A 372 -18.49 3.36 -15.70
N TYR A 373 -18.16 2.14 -16.12
CA TYR A 373 -17.54 1.84 -17.41
C TYR A 373 -18.20 0.62 -18.05
N THR A 374 -18.51 0.72 -19.34
CA THR A 374 -19.07 -0.39 -20.11
C THR A 374 -17.95 -1.25 -20.67
N HIS A 375 -17.80 -2.46 -20.16
CA HIS A 375 -16.74 -3.37 -20.60
C HIS A 375 -16.91 -3.74 -22.09
N PRO A 376 -15.88 -3.55 -22.94
CA PRO A 376 -15.94 -3.83 -24.36
C PRO A 376 -16.26 -5.31 -24.59
N GLY A 377 -17.21 -5.59 -25.48
CA GLY A 377 -17.61 -6.95 -25.83
C GLY A 377 -18.60 -7.64 -24.89
N SER A 378 -18.72 -7.22 -23.62
CA SER A 378 -19.74 -7.79 -22.71
C SER A 378 -20.95 -6.88 -22.50
N GLY A 379 -20.80 -5.58 -22.76
CA GLY A 379 -21.83 -4.58 -22.47
C GLY A 379 -22.14 -4.40 -20.98
N ARG A 380 -21.42 -5.10 -20.10
CA ARG A 380 -21.64 -5.01 -18.65
C ARG A 380 -21.07 -3.69 -18.13
N ILE A 381 -21.90 -2.98 -17.36
CA ILE A 381 -21.47 -1.82 -16.59
C ILE A 381 -20.72 -2.34 -15.37
N LEU A 382 -19.48 -1.90 -15.20
CA LEU A 382 -18.63 -2.17 -14.06
C LEU A 382 -18.40 -0.88 -13.29
N GLU A 383 -18.31 -1.00 -11.97
CA GLU A 383 -17.99 0.12 -11.08
C GLU A 383 -16.47 0.14 -10.82
N ASN A 384 -15.86 1.30 -11.06
CA ASN A 384 -14.42 1.54 -10.93
C ASN A 384 -14.19 2.71 -9.95
N VAL A 385 -14.17 2.38 -8.65
CA VAL A 385 -13.97 3.37 -7.58
C VAL A 385 -12.64 4.12 -7.73
N PRO A 386 -11.50 3.48 -8.03
CA PRO A 386 -10.24 4.19 -8.26
C PRO A 386 -10.34 5.27 -9.36
N ARG A 387 -11.01 4.98 -10.48
CA ARG A 387 -11.24 5.97 -11.54
C ARG A 387 -12.01 7.18 -11.03
N GLY A 388 -13.13 6.92 -10.35
CA GLY A 388 -13.97 8.00 -9.82
C GLY A 388 -13.24 8.85 -8.78
N ALA A 389 -12.41 8.19 -7.96
CA ALA A 389 -11.55 8.84 -6.98
C ALA A 389 -10.53 9.78 -7.67
N ILE A 390 -9.81 9.29 -8.69
CA ILE A 390 -8.85 10.10 -9.46
C ILE A 390 -9.53 11.29 -10.13
N ILE A 391 -10.66 11.09 -10.82
CA ILE A 391 -11.41 12.17 -11.47
C ILE A 391 -11.86 13.22 -10.45
N GLY A 392 -12.49 12.79 -9.36
CA GLY A 392 -12.98 13.68 -8.31
C GLY A 392 -11.84 14.50 -7.71
N MET A 393 -10.72 13.87 -7.39
CA MET A 393 -9.55 14.58 -6.86
C MET A 393 -8.92 15.54 -7.88
N GLN A 394 -8.84 15.18 -9.17
CA GLN A 394 -8.35 16.09 -10.21
C GLN A 394 -9.26 17.32 -10.38
N LEU A 395 -10.58 17.12 -10.41
CA LEU A 395 -11.55 18.22 -10.46
C LEU A 395 -11.45 19.12 -9.23
N ALA A 396 -11.25 18.54 -8.04
CA ALA A 396 -11.08 19.30 -6.81
C ALA A 396 -9.78 20.13 -6.84
N LEU A 397 -8.63 19.51 -7.15
CA LEU A 397 -7.32 20.16 -7.20
C LEU A 397 -7.20 21.20 -8.33
N SER A 398 -7.98 21.08 -9.40
CA SER A 398 -8.02 22.05 -10.50
C SER A 398 -9.04 23.16 -10.32
N GLY A 399 -9.83 23.16 -9.24
CA GLY A 399 -10.89 24.15 -9.03
C GLY A 399 -12.09 24.00 -9.96
N LYS A 400 -12.25 22.83 -10.60
CA LYS A 400 -13.31 22.54 -11.57
C LYS A 400 -14.52 21.80 -10.97
N MET A 401 -14.54 21.63 -9.65
CA MET A 401 -15.70 21.07 -8.94
C MET A 401 -16.91 22.01 -9.05
N LYS A 402 -18.12 21.44 -9.23
CA LYS A 402 -19.35 22.23 -9.42
C LYS A 402 -19.73 23.05 -8.18
N SER A 403 -19.39 22.56 -6.99
CA SER A 403 -19.71 23.21 -5.72
C SER A 403 -18.46 23.37 -4.87
N LYS A 404 -18.30 24.55 -4.25
CA LYS A 404 -17.25 24.80 -3.26
C LYS A 404 -17.32 23.82 -2.08
N ASN A 405 -18.52 23.43 -1.66
CA ASN A 405 -18.70 22.47 -0.57
C ASN A 405 -18.21 21.08 -0.97
N GLU A 406 -18.40 20.67 -2.22
CA GLU A 406 -17.84 19.42 -2.73
C GLU A 406 -16.32 19.49 -2.76
N GLN A 407 -15.74 20.59 -3.25
CA GLN A 407 -14.30 20.81 -3.22
C GLN A 407 -13.73 20.76 -1.79
N ILE A 408 -14.42 21.34 -0.79
CA ILE A 408 -14.02 21.25 0.63
C ILE A 408 -14.03 19.80 1.12
N LYS A 409 -15.01 18.99 0.73
CA LYS A 409 -15.03 17.56 1.11
C LYS A 409 -13.81 16.81 0.57
N TRP A 410 -13.31 17.18 -0.60
CA TRP A 410 -12.09 16.62 -1.17
C TRP A 410 -10.81 17.20 -0.53
N LEU A 411 -10.68 18.52 -0.41
CA LEU A 411 -9.41 19.19 -0.10
C LEU A 411 -9.28 19.71 1.34
N GLY A 412 -10.39 19.84 2.06
CA GLY A 412 -10.46 20.36 3.43
C GLY A 412 -10.69 21.85 3.52
N GLU A 413 -11.15 22.30 4.68
CA GLU A 413 -11.39 23.73 4.93
C GLU A 413 -10.09 24.53 4.96
N ARG A 414 -9.01 23.93 5.46
CA ARG A 414 -7.67 24.54 5.51
C ARG A 414 -7.17 24.98 4.15
N TYR A 415 -7.50 24.23 3.09
CA TYR A 415 -7.19 24.59 1.72
C TYR A 415 -7.90 25.90 1.31
N ASN A 416 -9.13 26.12 1.76
CA ASN A 416 -9.90 27.29 1.37
C ASN A 416 -9.54 28.56 2.15
N ASN A 417 -9.16 28.44 3.42
CA ASN A 417 -8.84 29.62 4.26
C ASN A 417 -7.56 30.32 3.79
N ASN A 418 -6.57 29.58 3.30
CA ASN A 418 -5.36 30.17 2.73
C ASN A 418 -5.61 31.00 1.47
N ASN A 419 -6.71 30.76 0.76
CA ASN A 419 -7.02 31.46 -0.48
C ASN A 419 -7.69 32.83 -0.23
N ASN A 420 -8.39 32.98 0.89
CA ASN A 420 -9.17 34.18 1.17
C ASN A 420 -8.36 35.30 1.88
N ASN A 421 -7.30 34.95 2.62
CA ASN A 421 -6.58 35.91 3.45
C ASN A 421 -5.66 36.88 2.67
N ASN A 422 -5.44 36.65 1.37
CA ASN A 422 -4.65 37.57 0.54
C ASN A 422 -5.48 38.68 -0.13
N LEU A 423 -6.81 38.73 0.07
CA LEU A 423 -7.67 39.71 -0.61
C LEU A 423 -8.22 40.82 0.30
N VAL A 424 -7.95 40.79 1.61
CA VAL A 424 -8.50 41.77 2.57
C VAL A 424 -7.34 42.44 3.32
N GLY A 425 -6.49 43.11 2.56
CA GLY A 425 -5.42 43.98 3.06
C GLY A 425 -5.54 45.36 2.41
N SER A 426 -6.27 46.25 3.09
CA SER A 426 -6.19 47.72 3.01
C SER A 426 -6.18 48.37 1.61
N GLU A 427 -7.36 48.75 1.15
CA GLU A 427 -7.53 50.02 0.44
C GLU A 427 -7.10 51.17 1.38
N SER A 428 -5.86 51.62 1.27
CA SER A 428 -5.50 53.00 1.58
C SER A 428 -4.28 53.39 0.76
N ASP A 429 -4.60 53.99 -0.38
CA ASP A 429 -3.89 55.04 -1.10
C ASP A 429 -2.55 54.76 -1.80
N SER A 430 -2.66 54.92 -3.13
CA SER A 430 -1.80 55.69 -4.03
C SER A 430 -0.97 54.92 -5.08
N ASN A 431 -1.50 54.96 -6.31
CA ASN A 431 -0.80 55.09 -7.59
C ASN A 431 0.58 54.43 -7.73
N SER A 432 0.58 53.15 -8.13
CA SER A 432 1.74 52.54 -8.78
C SER A 432 1.28 51.82 -10.04
N SER A 433 1.67 52.40 -11.17
CA SER A 433 1.37 51.98 -12.54
C SER A 433 1.97 50.61 -12.89
N LEU A 434 1.09 49.71 -13.33
CA LEU A 434 1.17 48.99 -14.61
C LEU A 434 2.55 48.42 -15.04
N SER A 435 2.89 47.24 -14.55
CA SER A 435 3.69 46.24 -15.28
C SER A 435 3.25 44.85 -14.81
N SER A 436 2.36 44.19 -15.56
CA SER A 436 2.67 43.15 -16.55
C SER A 436 2.83 41.75 -15.93
N GLU A 437 1.79 40.93 -16.12
CA GLU A 437 1.84 39.46 -16.28
C GLU A 437 2.63 38.63 -15.25
N GLY A 438 2.67 39.07 -13.99
CA GLY A 438 2.98 38.18 -12.88
C GLY A 438 1.83 37.21 -12.69
N GLU A 439 1.89 36.05 -13.34
CA GLU A 439 1.02 34.90 -13.10
C GLU A 439 1.02 34.61 -11.60
N SER A 440 0.06 35.18 -10.88
CA SER A 440 -0.03 35.05 -9.43
C SER A 440 -0.29 33.58 -9.17
N ASP A 441 0.75 32.87 -8.71
CA ASP A 441 0.79 31.46 -8.34
C ASP A 441 -0.08 31.24 -7.09
N SER A 442 -1.36 31.54 -7.29
CA SER A 442 -2.34 31.84 -6.28
C SER A 442 -2.86 30.53 -5.75
N SER A 443 -2.57 30.27 -4.48
CA SER A 443 -3.48 29.56 -3.58
C SER A 443 -3.69 28.04 -3.83
N SER A 444 -3.33 27.54 -5.01
CA SER A 444 -3.54 26.16 -5.41
C SER A 444 -2.45 25.21 -4.89
N SER A 445 -1.42 25.73 -4.23
CA SER A 445 -0.15 25.04 -3.97
C SER A 445 -0.09 24.22 -2.67
N TYR A 446 -1.13 24.24 -1.81
CA TYR A 446 -1.02 23.59 -0.49
C TYR A 446 -0.77 22.09 -0.62
N TRP A 447 -1.60 21.37 -1.38
CA TRP A 447 -1.40 19.94 -1.64
C TRP A 447 -0.41 19.76 -2.80
N LYS A 448 0.86 19.52 -2.46
CA LYS A 448 1.93 19.30 -3.45
C LYS A 448 2.01 17.87 -3.94
N TYR A 449 1.54 16.91 -3.13
CA TYR A 449 1.65 15.49 -3.43
C TYR A 449 0.32 14.77 -3.21
N VAL A 450 0.09 13.73 -3.99
CA VAL A 450 -1.10 12.88 -3.95
C VAL A 450 -0.66 11.44 -3.78
N LEU A 451 -1.14 10.78 -2.72
CA LEU A 451 -0.99 9.34 -2.50
C LEU A 451 -2.31 8.65 -2.87
N LEU A 452 -2.29 7.67 -3.76
CA LEU A 452 -3.41 6.73 -3.94
C LEU A 452 -3.10 5.44 -3.20
N THR A 453 -4.09 4.84 -2.54
CA THR A 453 -4.00 3.49 -1.96
C THR A 453 -5.37 2.79 -1.86
N GLU A 454 -5.40 1.56 -1.35
CA GLU A 454 -6.59 0.71 -1.14
C GLU A 454 -6.85 0.47 0.36
N PRO A 455 -8.08 0.12 0.78
CA PRO A 455 -8.42 -0.04 2.20
C PRO A 455 -7.80 -1.23 2.91
N ASP A 456 -7.07 -2.09 2.21
CA ASP A 456 -6.34 -3.27 2.71
C ASP A 456 -4.86 -3.25 2.34
N SER A 457 -4.37 -2.06 2.02
CA SER A 457 -2.98 -1.80 1.71
C SER A 457 -2.30 -1.22 2.93
N VAL A 458 -1.64 -2.07 3.71
CA VAL A 458 -0.86 -1.61 4.86
C VAL A 458 0.46 -1.04 4.36
N LEU A 459 0.59 0.28 4.48
CA LEU A 459 1.78 1.02 4.06
C LEU A 459 2.93 0.82 5.07
N ASN A 460 4.08 0.40 4.56
CA ASN A 460 5.33 0.38 5.30
C ASN A 460 6.30 1.34 4.63
N LEU A 461 6.74 2.33 5.39
CA LEU A 461 7.52 3.46 4.91
C LEU A 461 8.68 3.71 5.86
N ASN A 462 9.90 3.77 5.32
CA ASN A 462 11.05 4.16 6.09
C ASN A 462 11.03 5.69 6.30
N HIS A 463 10.64 6.12 7.51
CA HIS A 463 10.46 7.54 7.82
C HIS A 463 11.75 8.35 7.69
N ASP A 464 12.92 7.71 7.83
CA ASP A 464 14.21 8.37 7.68
C ASP A 464 14.48 8.78 6.22
N LEU A 465 13.73 8.23 5.26
CA LEU A 465 13.84 8.54 3.83
C LEU A 465 12.80 9.55 3.34
N LEU A 466 11.88 9.99 4.20
CA LEU A 466 10.85 10.97 3.82
C LEU A 466 11.44 12.25 3.19
N PRO A 467 12.56 12.83 3.69
CA PRO A 467 13.18 13.98 3.03
C PRO A 467 13.63 13.66 1.59
N LEU A 468 14.29 12.52 1.38
CA LEU A 468 14.75 12.13 0.05
C LEU A 468 13.62 11.79 -0.91
N MET A 469 12.53 11.22 -0.41
CA MET A 469 11.31 11.00 -1.18
C MET A 469 10.67 12.32 -1.60
N LYS A 470 10.73 13.34 -0.74
CA LYS A 470 10.27 14.69 -1.05
C LYS A 470 11.04 15.27 -2.22
N ASP A 471 12.37 15.21 -2.15
CA ASP A 471 13.24 15.77 -3.18
C ASP A 471 12.97 15.10 -4.53
N ALA A 472 12.82 13.77 -4.55
CA ALA A 472 12.44 13.05 -5.77
C ALA A 472 11.08 13.51 -6.33
N LEU A 473 10.06 13.67 -5.48
CA LEU A 473 8.74 14.14 -5.91
C LEU A 473 8.78 15.58 -6.43
N ASP A 474 9.56 16.45 -5.81
CA ASP A 474 9.79 17.82 -6.24
C ASP A 474 10.48 17.87 -7.62
N GLU A 475 11.39 16.93 -7.89
CA GLU A 475 12.02 16.72 -9.20
C GLU A 475 11.09 16.14 -10.27
N GLY A 476 9.83 15.81 -9.93
CA GLY A 476 8.90 15.23 -10.89
C GLY A 476 8.90 13.71 -10.96
N ILE A 477 9.63 13.03 -10.07
CA ILE A 477 9.65 11.57 -9.97
C ILE A 477 8.36 11.08 -9.32
N SER A 478 7.85 9.97 -9.83
CA SER A 478 6.70 9.23 -9.34
C SER A 478 7.19 8.01 -8.60
N LEU A 479 6.79 7.83 -7.34
CA LEU A 479 7.25 6.75 -6.48
C LEU A 479 6.20 5.64 -6.39
N PHE A 480 6.63 4.41 -6.65
CA PHE A 480 5.80 3.22 -6.58
C PHE A 480 6.32 2.27 -5.49
N PRO A 481 5.49 1.86 -4.54
CA PRO A 481 5.90 0.90 -3.53
C PRO A 481 5.98 -0.52 -4.10
N HIS A 482 6.82 -1.34 -3.49
CA HIS A 482 6.75 -2.79 -3.69
C HIS A 482 5.44 -3.33 -3.13
N ARG A 483 4.70 -4.13 -3.90
CA ARG A 483 3.53 -4.84 -3.37
C ARG A 483 3.90 -6.22 -2.89
N ILE A 484 4.01 -6.34 -1.58
CA ILE A 484 4.30 -7.60 -0.92
C ILE A 484 3.02 -8.41 -0.83
N HIS A 485 3.15 -9.72 -1.06
CA HIS A 485 2.03 -10.64 -0.98
C HIS A 485 2.18 -11.58 0.22
N PRO A 486 1.41 -11.32 1.29
CA PRO A 486 1.36 -12.23 2.40
C PRO A 486 0.83 -13.59 1.96
N LEU A 487 1.44 -14.64 2.49
CA LEU A 487 1.09 -16.03 2.30
C LEU A 487 0.73 -16.59 3.67
N PRO A 488 -0.44 -17.22 3.84
CA PRO A 488 -0.78 -17.84 5.11
C PRO A 488 0.29 -18.84 5.52
N HIS A 489 0.90 -18.62 6.67
CA HIS A 489 1.88 -19.50 7.30
C HIS A 489 1.38 -19.92 8.69
N GLU A 490 1.74 -21.12 9.14
CA GLU A 490 1.26 -21.67 10.43
C GLU A 490 1.67 -20.79 11.62
N THR A 491 2.80 -20.10 11.54
CA THR A 491 3.22 -19.10 12.55
C THR A 491 2.39 -17.81 12.55
N ASP A 492 1.58 -17.55 11.52
CA ASP A 492 0.62 -16.44 11.49
C ASP A 492 -0.69 -16.83 12.21
N LEU A 493 -0.93 -18.13 12.39
CA LEU A 493 -2.13 -18.66 13.00
C LEU A 493 -1.91 -18.91 14.49
N ARG A 494 -3.00 -19.08 15.23
CA ARG A 494 -2.91 -19.57 16.62
C ARG A 494 -2.42 -21.03 16.59
N ASN A 495 -1.82 -21.51 17.68
CA ASN A 495 -1.34 -22.89 17.85
C ASN A 495 -2.46 -23.96 17.84
N ASP A 496 -3.60 -23.69 17.21
CA ASP A 496 -4.71 -24.60 17.06
C ASP A 496 -4.40 -25.63 15.96
N THR A 497 -4.09 -26.85 16.39
CA THR A 497 -3.72 -27.98 15.52
C THR A 497 -4.87 -28.51 14.66
N THR A 498 -6.08 -27.95 14.77
CA THR A 498 -7.30 -28.49 14.14
C THR A 498 -7.76 -27.74 12.89
N LEU A 499 -7.08 -26.66 12.49
CA LEU A 499 -7.37 -25.94 11.24
C LEU A 499 -6.96 -26.76 10.00
N ASN A 500 -7.66 -26.59 8.86
CA ASN A 500 -7.25 -27.22 7.60
C ASN A 500 -5.87 -26.74 7.12
N ARG A 501 -4.86 -27.57 7.41
CA ARG A 501 -3.44 -27.39 7.06
C ARG A 501 -3.14 -27.31 5.56
N GLY A 502 -4.13 -27.49 4.68
CA GLY A 502 -4.00 -27.27 3.25
C GLY A 502 -4.14 -25.80 2.81
N LEU A 503 -4.54 -24.89 3.71
CA LEU A 503 -4.76 -23.46 3.41
C LEU A 503 -3.55 -22.57 3.72
N TYR A 504 -2.51 -23.11 4.35
CA TYR A 504 -1.34 -22.37 4.80
C TYR A 504 -0.07 -23.22 4.70
N LEU A 505 1.08 -22.53 4.67
CA LEU A 505 2.40 -23.16 4.71
C LEU A 505 2.68 -23.66 6.14
N PRO A 506 3.13 -24.91 6.33
CA PRO A 506 3.36 -25.47 7.66
C PRO A 506 4.65 -24.91 8.27
N ASN A 507 4.71 -24.78 9.60
CA ASN A 507 5.91 -24.32 10.31
C ASN A 507 6.92 -25.48 10.50
N VAL A 508 7.36 -26.08 9.39
CA VAL A 508 8.37 -27.15 9.35
C VAL A 508 9.24 -26.99 8.12
N GLU A 509 10.46 -27.55 8.15
CA GLU A 509 11.41 -27.41 7.04
C GLU A 509 10.81 -27.85 5.69
N PRO A 510 11.04 -27.12 4.58
CA PRO A 510 11.86 -25.90 4.46
C PRO A 510 11.10 -24.58 4.64
N PHE A 511 9.89 -24.63 5.20
CA PHE A 511 9.03 -23.44 5.37
C PHE A 511 9.22 -22.76 6.74
N SER A 512 9.79 -23.45 7.72
CA SER A 512 10.04 -22.95 9.08
C SER A 512 11.00 -21.76 9.16
N ASN A 513 11.92 -21.61 8.20
CA ASN A 513 12.92 -20.56 8.25
C ASN A 513 12.35 -19.22 7.75
N VAL A 514 11.78 -18.44 8.68
CA VAL A 514 11.23 -17.09 8.44
C VAL A 514 12.20 -16.03 8.98
N THR A 515 12.74 -15.21 8.09
CA THR A 515 13.59 -14.07 8.40
C THR A 515 12.75 -12.83 8.72
N THR A 516 12.96 -12.20 9.88
CA THR A 516 12.38 -10.88 10.15
C THR A 516 13.25 -9.82 9.50
N LEU A 517 12.63 -8.95 8.69
CA LEU A 517 13.27 -7.81 8.06
C LEU A 517 13.03 -6.59 8.95
N ASP A 518 14.11 -5.97 9.39
CA ASP A 518 14.11 -4.72 10.14
C ASP A 518 14.84 -3.64 9.31
N PRO A 519 14.09 -2.74 8.61
CA PRO A 519 14.68 -1.63 7.85
C PRO A 519 15.42 -0.62 8.72
N LEU A 520 15.21 -0.65 10.02
CA LEU A 520 15.70 0.39 10.90
C LEU A 520 16.88 -0.12 11.72
N GLY A 521 16.99 -1.46 11.85
CA GLY A 521 17.98 -2.11 12.69
C GLY A 521 17.87 -1.54 14.09
N ASP A 522 16.64 -1.39 14.58
CA ASP A 522 16.41 -0.75 15.86
C ASP A 522 17.06 -1.66 16.92
N ASP A 523 18.22 -1.18 17.43
CA ASP A 523 18.97 -1.71 18.55
C ASP A 523 18.06 -1.72 19.78
N ASP A 524 17.10 -2.64 19.85
CA ASP A 524 16.40 -2.93 21.09
C ASP A 524 17.49 -3.17 22.14
N GLU A 525 17.43 -2.45 23.27
CA GLU A 525 18.53 -2.33 24.25
C GLU A 525 18.91 -3.66 24.94
N ASP A 526 18.30 -4.77 24.53
CA ASP A 526 18.70 -6.11 24.90
C ASP A 526 19.99 -6.48 24.15
N ASP A 527 21.01 -6.84 24.92
CA ASP A 527 22.43 -7.10 24.56
C ASP A 527 22.69 -8.14 23.43
N ASN A 528 21.71 -8.49 22.61
CA ASN A 528 21.88 -9.35 21.43
C ASN A 528 22.54 -8.57 20.30
N GLU A 529 23.88 -8.54 20.29
CA GLU A 529 24.74 -7.94 19.26
C GLU A 529 24.53 -8.48 17.82
N ASP A 530 23.56 -9.38 17.63
CA ASP A 530 23.30 -10.12 16.40
C ASP A 530 22.05 -9.64 15.61
N GLU A 531 21.26 -8.68 16.13
CA GLU A 531 20.17 -8.07 15.34
C GLU A 531 20.73 -7.08 14.31
N GLU A 532 21.25 -7.64 13.22
CA GLU A 532 21.81 -6.87 12.11
C GLU A 532 20.68 -6.22 11.30
N TYR A 533 20.88 -4.99 10.83
CA TYR A 533 20.02 -4.36 9.83
C TYR A 533 19.86 -5.30 8.62
N ILE A 534 18.61 -5.65 8.27
CA ILE A 534 18.34 -6.52 7.13
C ILE A 534 17.48 -5.76 6.12
N ALA A 535 18.13 -5.30 5.05
CA ALA A 535 17.52 -4.78 3.84
C ALA A 535 16.96 -5.91 2.98
N CYS A 536 15.98 -5.58 2.13
CA CYS A 536 15.35 -6.50 1.20
C CYS A 536 15.63 -6.04 -0.23
N CYS A 537 16.81 -6.41 -0.74
CA CYS A 537 17.26 -5.95 -2.05
C CYS A 537 16.54 -6.67 -3.18
N ASP A 538 16.05 -5.91 -4.16
CA ASP A 538 15.46 -6.47 -5.36
C ASP A 538 16.44 -7.41 -6.08
N GLY A 539 16.09 -8.69 -6.17
CA GLY A 539 16.87 -9.71 -6.88
C GLY A 539 16.66 -9.69 -8.39
N GLY A 540 16.05 -8.65 -8.95
CA GLY A 540 15.75 -8.52 -10.37
C GLY A 540 14.65 -9.47 -10.85
N ASN A 541 14.79 -9.94 -12.10
CA ASN A 541 13.82 -10.82 -12.78
C ASN A 541 13.94 -12.29 -12.37
N ILE A 542 14.30 -12.59 -11.13
CA ILE A 542 14.36 -13.96 -10.61
C ILE A 542 12.95 -14.33 -10.10
N TRP A 543 12.38 -15.40 -10.65
CA TRP A 543 11.00 -15.85 -10.41
C TRP A 543 10.92 -17.13 -9.59
N PRO A 544 9.76 -17.41 -8.96
CA PRO A 544 9.53 -18.65 -8.22
C PRO A 544 9.50 -19.85 -9.16
N GLY A 545 10.38 -20.83 -8.95
CA GLY A 545 10.29 -22.09 -9.68
C GLY A 545 11.53 -22.97 -9.64
N PHE A 546 11.34 -24.22 -10.06
CA PHE A 546 12.44 -25.04 -10.56
C PHE A 546 12.89 -24.50 -11.91
N GLU A 547 14.17 -24.68 -12.24
CA GLU A 547 14.64 -24.55 -13.61
C GLU A 547 13.73 -25.35 -14.55
N GLY A 548 13.26 -24.71 -15.61
CA GLY A 548 12.32 -25.31 -16.56
C GLY A 548 10.82 -25.13 -16.25
N PHE A 549 10.43 -24.51 -15.13
CA PHE A 549 9.02 -24.13 -14.96
C PHE A 549 8.68 -22.95 -15.88
N LYS A 550 8.04 -23.24 -17.01
CA LYS A 550 7.54 -22.20 -17.91
C LYS A 550 6.48 -21.38 -17.18
N ARG A 551 6.70 -20.07 -17.08
CA ARG A 551 5.70 -19.11 -16.62
C ARG A 551 4.43 -19.35 -17.42
N ASN A 552 3.35 -19.76 -16.77
CA ASN A 552 2.03 -19.57 -17.35
C ASN A 552 1.66 -18.12 -17.09
N PRO A 553 1.65 -17.25 -18.12
CA PRO A 553 1.37 -15.83 -17.93
C PRO A 553 -0.04 -15.56 -17.39
N GLN A 554 -0.95 -16.53 -17.48
CA GLN A 554 -2.34 -16.40 -17.04
C GLN A 554 -2.59 -16.89 -15.61
N SER A 555 -1.73 -17.77 -15.06
CA SER A 555 -1.92 -18.28 -13.70
C SER A 555 -1.01 -17.54 -12.73
N LYS A 556 -1.56 -16.97 -11.65
CA LYS A 556 -0.69 -16.41 -10.62
C LYS A 556 0.16 -17.52 -10.03
N TRP A 557 1.44 -17.21 -9.85
CA TRP A 557 2.44 -18.20 -9.50
C TRP A 557 2.25 -18.80 -8.10
N TRP A 558 1.32 -18.36 -7.26
CA TRP A 558 1.03 -18.99 -5.96
C TRP A 558 -0.30 -19.78 -6.00
N GLU A 559 -1.28 -19.39 -6.83
CA GLU A 559 -2.63 -20.01 -6.90
C GLU A 559 -2.59 -21.51 -7.22
N ASN A 560 -1.74 -21.95 -8.15
CA ASN A 560 -1.70 -23.39 -8.52
C ASN A 560 -1.36 -24.33 -7.34
N GLY A 561 -0.64 -23.87 -6.31
CA GLY A 561 -0.25 -24.72 -5.19
C GLY A 561 -1.43 -25.00 -4.27
N PHE A 562 -2.18 -23.95 -3.94
CA PHE A 562 -3.38 -24.03 -3.10
C PHE A 562 -4.57 -24.68 -3.83
N ARG A 563 -4.68 -24.51 -5.16
CA ARG A 563 -5.75 -25.15 -5.95
C ARG A 563 -5.67 -26.69 -5.92
N HIS A 564 -4.48 -27.26 -6.10
CA HIS A 564 -4.31 -28.72 -6.13
C HIS A 564 -4.66 -29.42 -4.81
N LEU A 565 -4.61 -28.71 -3.68
CA LEU A 565 -5.02 -29.25 -2.38
C LEU A 565 -6.56 -29.24 -2.23
N ASN A 566 -7.23 -28.23 -2.81
CA ASN A 566 -8.69 -28.10 -2.75
C ASN A 566 -9.44 -29.06 -3.70
N ASP A 567 -8.91 -29.34 -4.90
CA ASP A 567 -9.61 -30.13 -5.92
C ASP A 567 -9.85 -31.59 -5.50
N ASN A 568 -9.00 -32.15 -4.63
CA ASN A 568 -9.18 -33.51 -4.13
C ASN A 568 -10.37 -33.68 -3.17
N SER A 569 -10.90 -32.59 -2.62
CA SER A 569 -12.10 -32.65 -1.77
C SER A 569 -13.38 -32.89 -2.57
N LYS A 570 -13.39 -32.58 -3.87
CA LYS A 570 -14.62 -32.61 -4.68
C LYS A 570 -14.83 -33.93 -5.44
N ASN A 571 -13.76 -34.66 -5.73
CA ASN A 571 -13.86 -35.93 -6.47
C ASN A 571 -14.28 -37.15 -5.63
N ASN A 572 -14.41 -37.02 -4.31
CA ASN A 572 -14.85 -38.12 -3.44
C ASN A 572 -16.38 -38.21 -3.24
N ASN A 573 -17.18 -37.40 -3.96
CA ASN A 573 -18.65 -37.44 -3.83
C ASN A 573 -19.34 -38.57 -4.59
N ASN A 574 -18.62 -39.38 -5.38
CA ASN A 574 -19.20 -40.54 -6.05
C ASN A 574 -18.66 -41.82 -5.42
N ASN A 575 -19.53 -42.44 -4.62
CA ASN A 575 -19.55 -43.83 -4.17
C ASN A 575 -19.02 -44.12 -2.76
N ASN A 576 -20.01 -44.36 -1.88
CA ASN A 576 -19.93 -45.08 -0.61
C ASN A 576 -19.18 -44.40 0.53
N SER A 577 -19.95 -43.57 1.23
CA SER A 577 -19.90 -43.19 2.65
C SER A 577 -19.30 -44.28 3.57
N THR A 578 -17.98 -44.41 3.54
CA THR A 578 -17.23 -44.77 4.74
C THR A 578 -16.85 -43.45 5.39
N ASN A 579 -17.33 -43.24 6.61
CA ASN A 579 -16.91 -42.14 7.48
C ASN A 579 -15.40 -42.24 7.67
N ILE A 580 -14.63 -41.66 6.75
CA ILE A 580 -13.22 -41.37 6.99
C ILE A 580 -13.27 -40.27 8.04
N ASN A 581 -13.25 -40.70 9.30
CA ASN A 581 -12.78 -39.87 10.39
C ASN A 581 -11.43 -39.33 9.93
N ILE A 582 -11.41 -38.08 9.47
CA ILE A 582 -10.18 -37.30 9.30
C ILE A 582 -9.70 -36.96 10.72
N THR A 583 -9.46 -37.98 11.52
CA THR A 583 -8.69 -37.90 12.75
C THR A 583 -7.29 -37.58 12.30
N THR A 584 -6.85 -36.33 12.52
CA THR A 584 -5.43 -35.99 12.65
C THR A 584 -4.56 -36.65 11.59
N ALA A 585 -5.01 -36.64 10.32
CA ALA A 585 -4.28 -37.26 9.24
C ALA A 585 -2.89 -36.64 9.21
N SER A 586 -1.90 -37.42 9.65
CA SER A 586 -0.50 -37.04 9.75
C SER A 586 -0.13 -36.33 8.46
N TYR A 587 0.48 -35.15 8.58
CA TYR A 587 0.95 -34.35 7.46
C TYR A 587 1.47 -35.23 6.34
N ASN A 588 0.81 -35.23 5.17
CA ASN A 588 1.51 -35.70 3.99
C ASN A 588 2.38 -34.54 3.49
N LEU A 589 3.48 -34.27 4.20
CA LEU A 589 4.45 -33.23 3.85
C LEU A 589 4.91 -33.40 2.40
N THR A 590 4.97 -34.62 1.89
CA THR A 590 5.26 -34.91 0.48
C THR A 590 4.21 -34.31 -0.46
N LYS A 591 2.90 -34.41 -0.16
CA LYS A 591 1.84 -33.76 -0.96
C LYS A 591 1.91 -32.24 -0.88
N ILE A 592 2.11 -31.68 0.31
CA ILE A 592 2.26 -30.22 0.49
C ILE A 592 3.49 -29.73 -0.29
N ARG A 593 4.66 -30.34 -0.08
CA ARG A 593 5.89 -30.03 -0.83
C ARG A 593 5.69 -30.22 -2.33
N LYS A 594 4.97 -31.25 -2.80
CA LYS A 594 4.66 -31.45 -4.22
C LYS A 594 3.78 -30.33 -4.78
N GLY A 595 2.74 -29.91 -4.05
CA GLY A 595 1.86 -28.80 -4.42
C GLY A 595 2.57 -27.44 -4.40
N HIS A 596 3.45 -27.24 -3.42
CA HIS A 596 4.22 -26.01 -3.20
C HIS A 596 5.67 -26.11 -3.67
N ARG A 597 6.02 -27.03 -4.56
CA ARG A 597 7.43 -27.32 -4.90
C ARG A 597 8.20 -26.08 -5.38
N ARG A 598 7.55 -25.19 -6.11
CA ARG A 598 8.10 -23.90 -6.60
C ARG A 598 8.42 -22.90 -5.50
N LEU A 599 7.88 -23.10 -4.30
CA LEU A 599 8.09 -22.26 -3.13
C LEU A 599 9.30 -22.68 -2.29
N LEU A 600 9.83 -23.88 -2.49
CA LEU A 600 10.88 -24.43 -1.63
C LEU A 600 12.20 -23.65 -1.69
N LYS A 601 12.42 -22.84 -2.73
CA LYS A 601 13.62 -21.99 -2.89
C LYS A 601 13.49 -20.60 -2.24
N TYR A 602 12.32 -20.28 -1.67
CA TYR A 602 12.09 -18.96 -1.10
C TYR A 602 12.68 -18.81 0.28
N LYS A 603 13.25 -17.64 0.52
CA LYS A 603 13.44 -17.14 1.88
C LYS A 603 12.12 -16.55 2.33
N TRP A 604 11.57 -17.09 3.40
CA TRP A 604 10.34 -16.60 4.00
C TRP A 604 10.67 -15.40 4.86
N MET A 605 9.84 -14.37 4.80
CA MET A 605 10.14 -13.09 5.40
C MET A 605 8.93 -12.52 6.12
N ARG A 606 9.18 -11.69 7.11
CA ARG A 606 8.20 -10.82 7.78
C ARG A 606 8.79 -9.43 7.91
N LEU A 607 7.96 -8.40 8.01
CA LEU A 607 8.40 -7.05 8.36
C LEU A 607 8.23 -6.87 9.87
N LYS A 608 9.26 -6.36 10.57
CA LYS A 608 9.21 -6.08 12.03
C LYS A 608 8.02 -5.17 12.38
N ASP A 609 7.85 -4.10 11.61
CA ASP A 609 6.77 -3.10 11.78
C ASP A 609 5.56 -3.32 10.87
N GLY A 610 5.53 -4.42 10.12
CA GLY A 610 4.37 -4.76 9.28
C GLY A 610 3.32 -5.55 10.05
N VAL A 611 2.34 -6.12 9.35
CA VAL A 611 1.27 -6.93 9.97
C VAL A 611 1.81 -8.23 10.59
N GLY A 612 3.10 -8.51 10.42
CA GLY A 612 3.78 -9.69 10.96
C GLY A 612 3.40 -10.98 10.22
N ILE A 613 2.85 -10.86 9.01
CA ILE A 613 2.44 -12.00 8.18
C ILE A 613 3.60 -12.41 7.29
N VAL A 614 3.80 -13.73 7.12
CA VAL A 614 4.85 -14.25 6.25
C VAL A 614 4.59 -13.89 4.79
N PHE A 615 5.64 -13.54 4.07
CA PHE A 615 5.67 -13.44 2.62
C PHE A 615 6.94 -14.08 2.06
N GLY A 616 6.97 -14.33 0.76
CA GLY A 616 8.18 -14.78 0.07
C GLY A 616 8.58 -13.89 -1.10
N SER A 617 7.64 -13.11 -1.65
CA SER A 617 7.87 -12.29 -2.82
C SER A 617 6.80 -11.23 -3.00
N ASN A 618 6.97 -10.42 -4.03
CA ASN A 618 5.95 -9.48 -4.47
C ASN A 618 4.85 -10.21 -5.27
N ASN A 619 3.80 -9.49 -5.70
CA ASN A 619 2.65 -10.09 -6.40
C ASN A 619 3.07 -10.90 -7.63
N ASN A 620 4.10 -10.41 -8.28
CA ASN A 620 4.62 -10.90 -9.54
C ASN A 620 5.90 -11.67 -9.28
N GLY A 621 6.14 -12.20 -8.08
CA GLY A 621 7.23 -13.12 -7.87
C GLY A 621 8.64 -12.54 -8.05
N ARG A 622 8.86 -11.21 -8.10
CA ARG A 622 10.21 -10.67 -7.94
C ARG A 622 10.78 -11.18 -6.62
N PHE A 623 12.06 -11.50 -6.62
CA PHE A 623 12.71 -12.03 -5.44
C PHE A 623 13.24 -10.89 -4.57
N CYS A 624 13.01 -11.00 -3.27
CA CYS A 624 13.74 -10.20 -2.29
C CYS A 624 14.95 -11.00 -1.81
N VAL A 625 16.13 -10.38 -1.86
CA VAL A 625 17.35 -10.91 -1.28
C VAL A 625 17.61 -10.19 0.04
N PRO A 626 17.38 -10.85 1.20
CA PRO A 626 17.79 -10.31 2.49
C PRO A 626 19.30 -10.02 2.48
N SER A 627 19.66 -8.80 2.86
CA SER A 627 21.01 -8.29 2.84
C SER A 627 21.31 -7.55 4.14
N LYS A 628 22.41 -7.94 4.79
CA LYS A 628 22.94 -7.28 5.99
C LYS A 628 23.53 -5.88 5.70
N THR A 629 23.77 -5.59 4.43
CA THR A 629 24.27 -4.30 3.96
C THR A 629 23.21 -3.58 3.15
N MET A 630 23.30 -2.26 3.08
CA MET A 630 22.47 -1.44 2.19
C MET A 630 22.51 -1.97 0.76
N CYS A 631 21.37 -1.92 0.06
CA CYS A 631 21.30 -2.34 -1.33
C CYS A 631 22.18 -1.46 -2.22
N THR A 632 23.05 -2.07 -3.02
CA THR A 632 23.86 -1.40 -4.06
C THR A 632 23.46 -1.93 -5.43
N ASN A 633 23.61 -1.12 -6.48
CA ASN A 633 23.34 -1.56 -7.84
C ASN A 633 24.32 -2.66 -8.30
N GLU A 634 25.50 -2.74 -7.68
CA GLU A 634 26.57 -3.68 -8.04
C GLU A 634 26.29 -5.11 -7.57
N ASN A 635 25.62 -5.27 -6.42
CA ASN A 635 25.35 -6.58 -5.82
C ASN A 635 24.38 -7.45 -6.64
N ASN A 636 23.62 -6.86 -7.57
CA ASN A 636 22.62 -7.60 -8.35
C ASN A 636 23.17 -8.24 -9.63
N ASN A 637 24.32 -7.79 -10.13
CA ASN A 637 24.89 -8.32 -11.38
C ASN A 637 25.95 -9.41 -11.15
N SER A 638 26.56 -9.49 -9.95
CA SER A 638 27.73 -10.35 -9.73
C SER A 638 27.41 -11.83 -9.47
N LYS A 639 26.16 -12.19 -9.13
CA LYS A 639 25.78 -13.59 -8.86
C LYS A 639 25.26 -14.40 -10.04
N ASN A 640 25.05 -13.79 -11.21
CA ASN A 640 24.52 -14.52 -12.38
C ASN A 640 25.58 -15.13 -13.29
N ASN A 641 26.88 -15.02 -12.98
CA ASN A 641 27.95 -15.45 -13.89
C ASN A 641 28.72 -16.72 -13.48
N ASN A 642 28.53 -17.33 -12.30
CA ASN A 642 29.49 -18.35 -11.81
C ASN A 642 28.97 -19.71 -11.33
N ASP A 643 27.69 -20.07 -11.51
CA ASP A 643 27.21 -21.43 -11.16
C ASP A 643 27.05 -22.35 -12.39
N ASN A 644 27.93 -22.22 -13.39
CA ASN A 644 28.27 -23.36 -14.26
C ASN A 644 29.25 -24.24 -13.47
N HIS A 645 28.72 -24.97 -12.49
CA HIS A 645 29.46 -26.06 -11.88
C HIS A 645 29.50 -27.20 -12.90
N ASP A 646 30.64 -27.30 -13.61
CA ASP A 646 31.04 -28.47 -14.37
C ASP A 646 30.81 -29.73 -13.50
N SER A 647 29.82 -30.52 -13.91
CA SER A 647 29.72 -31.92 -13.53
C SER A 647 30.61 -32.72 -14.48
N ASP A 648 31.93 -32.62 -14.26
CA ASP A 648 32.90 -33.64 -14.68
C ASP A 648 33.53 -34.23 -13.42
N LYS A 649 32.91 -35.31 -12.92
CA LYS A 649 33.54 -36.47 -12.26
C LYS A 649 32.54 -37.57 -11.97
#